data_AF-A0AAW6LCL5-F1
#
_entry.id   AF-A0AAW6LCL5-F1
#
_cell.length_a   1.000
_cell.length_b   1.000
_cell.length_c   1.000
_cell.angle_alpha   90.00
_cell.angle_beta   90.00
_cell.angle_gamma   90.00
#
_symmetry.space_group_name_H-M   'P 1'
#
loop_
_entity.id
_entity.type
_entity.pdbx_description
1 polymer ?
#
loop_
_entity_poly.entity_id
_entity_poly.type
_entity_poly.pdbx_seq_one_letter_code
_entity_poly.pdbx_strand_id
1 'polypeptide(L)'
;MSILIPGGRIHAFGGRANQIAAILVINLDRQPRRLRRVKKELRRFRTGEGVPLTSITQRLTAVDARDGRAFAATADVDAVYTIGDQLYVQPDPRLASTFAADEVVRMTRQEIAVARSHIEAWKAISTGSDEYVLVLEDDIWFTPGAGDAIDRCWLAALRLSTVEGDPKLVYFSYADAGGTALRDNISDIIFRPVRGLWFLSAYVLSREGAAALLRAMPVVGPVDLWMNYRFAELGALAISSPAIAQRQDGASDNSYSILPYLARAGIVDAGSGVMSPGSPQTAPLLAWTGGMDNESLAMALSMLGLRVRVFDGDEKPMCAQELEQTLAIFDALVDAPLTTKTAVAVAKDERLVVVLEANAPIPAGLDPNQLSASRVAILSSGEPWDGSWEDLCNVLNLDKPVAAFPTGAQRSFRLFRDGRIPKRPMPRVRAPRSSYFLDDSPWVLPVTSGWQPTPTGSRFPTRAAGLIVAEASMMGESPVFRGLVETFPGNLAAFTQQGIMYNKQGTNLIIDREHHGPRPYRSGAVASAQPFTYGRFEAEIRAAEGSGLVTGFFLHRDSPRQEIDIEFVGSEPRRMLINVFFNPGDVGTAMGFGYRGAPWSIDLGFDASASYHRYSIDWQPDRITWMVDGRVVHERVSWDPTPIPHLPMYLHANLWAPRSEELAGRIDERELPSSASFRSVVVYE
;
A
#
# COMPACT_ATOMS: atom_id res chain seq x y z
N MET A 1 32.15 -8.70 4.21
CA MET A 1 32.72 -8.72 5.57
C MET A 1 33.03 -7.27 5.97
N SER A 2 32.18 -6.63 6.79
CA SER A 2 32.49 -5.30 7.32
C SER A 2 33.50 -5.39 8.46
N ILE A 3 34.58 -4.63 8.36
CA ILE A 3 35.60 -4.50 9.38
C ILE A 3 34.95 -3.79 10.58
N LEU A 4 34.76 -4.49 11.70
CA LEU A 4 34.26 -3.88 12.93
C LEU A 4 35.36 -3.00 13.52
N ILE A 5 35.13 -1.68 13.50
CA ILE A 5 35.98 -0.72 14.21
C ILE A 5 35.86 -1.02 15.72
N PRO A 6 36.98 -1.23 16.45
CA PRO A 6 36.95 -1.55 17.87
C PRO A 6 36.25 -0.42 18.64
N GLY A 7 35.29 -0.78 19.50
CA GLY A 7 34.63 0.19 20.38
C GLY A 7 35.40 0.36 21.69
N GLY A 8 35.14 1.49 22.34
CA GLY A 8 35.83 1.92 23.56
C GLY A 8 34.93 1.88 24.81
N ARG A 9 35.36 2.61 25.84
CA ARG A 9 34.52 2.92 27.00
C ARG A 9 33.65 4.13 26.67
N ILE A 10 32.41 4.12 27.16
CA ILE A 10 31.49 5.26 27.12
C ILE A 10 31.14 5.58 28.57
N HIS A 11 31.68 6.67 29.09
CA HIS A 11 31.56 7.09 30.49
C HIS A 11 30.16 7.52 30.89
N ALA A 12 29.31 7.89 29.92
CA ALA A 12 27.89 8.19 30.12
C ALA A 12 27.11 6.98 30.66
N PHE A 13 27.55 5.75 30.38
CA PHE A 13 26.93 4.54 30.91
C PHE A 13 27.62 4.06 32.18
N GLY A 14 26.82 3.57 33.12
CA GLY A 14 27.30 3.02 34.39
C GLY A 14 26.24 3.05 35.49
N GLY A 15 26.61 2.60 36.69
CA GLY A 15 25.68 2.47 37.82
C GLY A 15 25.70 3.63 38.81
N ARG A 16 26.43 4.72 38.53
CA ARG A 16 26.47 5.90 39.41
C ARG A 16 25.25 6.79 39.19
N ALA A 17 24.99 7.66 40.16
CA ALA A 17 24.05 8.76 39.97
C ALA A 17 24.45 9.58 38.73
N ASN A 18 23.46 9.93 37.90
CA ASN A 18 23.62 10.67 36.63
C ASN A 18 24.27 9.91 35.48
N GLN A 19 24.38 8.57 35.55
CA GLN A 19 24.73 7.75 34.40
C GLN A 19 23.51 7.03 33.83
N ILE A 20 23.61 6.63 32.56
CA ILE A 20 22.65 5.77 31.88
C ILE A 20 22.88 4.33 32.38
N ALA A 21 21.96 3.84 33.20
CA ALA A 21 22.13 2.59 33.94
C ALA A 21 21.66 1.35 33.16
N ALA A 22 20.73 1.53 32.21
CA ALA A 22 20.16 0.43 31.43
C ALA A 22 19.94 0.79 29.96
N ILE A 23 19.86 -0.25 29.14
CA ILE A 23 19.52 -0.18 27.71
C ILE A 23 18.31 -1.09 27.46
N LEU A 24 17.23 -0.55 26.90
CA LEU A 24 16.08 -1.31 26.43
C LEU A 24 16.13 -1.42 24.91
N VAL A 25 16.09 -2.63 24.36
CA VAL A 25 16.01 -2.87 22.91
C VAL A 25 14.61 -3.35 22.57
N ILE A 26 13.85 -2.52 21.84
CA ILE A 26 12.54 -2.85 21.30
C ILE A 26 12.74 -3.77 20.09
N ASN A 27 12.20 -5.00 20.14
CA ASN A 27 12.41 -5.99 19.08
C ASN A 27 11.24 -6.98 18.96
N LEU A 28 10.82 -7.28 17.73
CA LEU A 28 9.79 -8.28 17.42
C LEU A 28 10.27 -9.71 17.68
N ASP A 29 9.41 -10.59 18.21
CA ASP A 29 9.71 -12.01 18.46
C ASP A 29 10.14 -12.76 17.19
N ARG A 30 9.48 -12.47 16.06
CA ARG A 30 9.83 -13.05 14.76
C ARG A 30 11.13 -12.52 14.15
N GLN A 31 11.79 -11.51 14.74
CA GLN A 31 13.02 -10.90 14.22
C GLN A 31 14.26 -11.18 15.10
N PRO A 32 14.59 -12.44 15.46
CA PRO A 32 15.72 -12.73 16.35
C PRO A 32 17.08 -12.39 15.71
N ARG A 33 17.16 -12.33 14.39
CA ARG A 33 18.38 -11.93 13.67
C ARG A 33 18.71 -10.45 13.90
N ARG A 34 17.71 -9.57 13.96
CA ARG A 34 17.89 -8.13 14.22
C ARG A 34 18.46 -7.88 15.61
N LEU A 35 17.88 -8.52 16.63
CA LEU A 35 18.41 -8.49 17.99
C LEU A 35 19.87 -8.96 18.08
N ARG A 36 20.25 -10.02 17.37
CA ARG A 36 21.65 -10.49 17.33
C ARG A 36 22.59 -9.44 16.74
N ARG A 37 22.14 -8.63 15.77
CA ARG A 37 22.92 -7.51 15.20
C ARG A 37 23.09 -6.39 16.21
N VAL A 38 22.02 -5.94 16.88
CA VAL A 38 22.12 -4.92 17.94
C VAL A 38 23.08 -5.37 19.04
N LYS A 39 22.95 -6.60 19.52
CA LYS A 39 23.88 -7.17 20.52
C LYS A 39 25.32 -7.26 20.01
N LYS A 40 25.55 -7.33 18.70
CA LYS A 40 26.90 -7.31 18.11
C LYS A 40 27.48 -5.90 18.10
N GLU A 41 26.65 -4.88 17.81
CA GLU A 41 27.04 -3.48 17.91
C GLU A 41 27.37 -3.09 19.37
N LEU A 42 26.48 -3.40 20.32
CA LEU A 42 26.69 -3.10 21.73
C LEU A 42 27.92 -3.79 22.34
N ARG A 43 28.27 -4.99 21.83
CA ARG A 43 29.48 -5.72 22.24
C ARG A 43 30.79 -4.97 21.98
N ARG A 44 30.77 -3.98 21.10
CA ARG A 44 31.93 -3.13 20.81
C ARG A 44 32.27 -2.23 22.01
N PHE A 45 31.30 -1.91 22.86
CA PHE A 45 31.43 -0.86 23.88
C PHE A 45 31.33 -1.39 25.30
N ARG A 46 31.89 -0.60 26.24
CA ARG A 46 31.84 -0.84 27.68
C ARG A 46 31.38 0.42 28.42
N THR A 47 30.79 0.25 29.60
CA THR A 47 30.47 1.36 30.53
C THR A 47 31.75 2.05 31.01
N GLY A 48 31.60 3.18 31.73
CA GLY A 48 32.72 3.85 32.38
C GLY A 48 33.50 2.95 33.35
N GLU A 49 32.82 1.99 33.99
CA GLU A 49 33.38 0.99 34.91
C GLU A 49 33.98 -0.22 34.17
N GLY A 50 33.91 -0.27 32.84
CA GLY A 50 34.48 -1.34 32.02
C GLY A 50 33.59 -2.56 31.83
N VAL A 51 32.33 -2.50 32.26
CA VAL A 51 31.35 -3.59 32.08
C VAL A 51 30.81 -3.55 30.64
N PRO A 52 30.62 -4.69 29.93
CA PRO A 52 30.07 -4.68 28.58
C PRO A 52 28.65 -4.07 28.54
N LEU A 53 28.35 -3.22 27.55
CA LEU A 53 27.00 -2.65 27.42
C LEU A 53 25.91 -3.72 27.27
N THR A 54 26.24 -4.87 26.68
CA THR A 54 25.30 -6.01 26.59
C THR A 54 24.84 -6.57 27.93
N SER A 55 25.56 -6.31 29.03
CA SER A 55 25.17 -6.77 30.37
C SER A 55 24.08 -5.91 31.01
N ILE A 56 24.00 -4.64 30.64
CA ILE A 56 22.94 -3.71 31.06
C ILE A 56 21.83 -3.59 30.01
N THR A 57 21.84 -4.47 29.01
CA THR A 57 20.86 -4.48 27.92
C THR A 57 19.76 -5.50 28.18
N GLN A 58 18.52 -5.05 28.20
CA GLN A 58 17.34 -5.90 28.26
C GLN A 58 16.57 -5.80 26.93
N ARG A 59 15.94 -6.91 26.54
CA ARG A 59 15.06 -6.95 25.38
C ARG A 59 13.64 -6.63 25.85
N LEU A 60 12.99 -5.69 25.19
CA LEU A 60 11.56 -5.47 25.29
C LEU A 60 10.89 -6.07 24.06
N THR A 61 9.88 -6.92 24.27
CA THR A 61 9.09 -7.47 23.16
C THR A 61 8.29 -6.35 22.54
N ALA A 62 8.53 -6.08 21.25
CA ALA A 62 7.75 -5.12 20.49
C ALA A 62 6.34 -5.66 20.19
N VAL A 63 5.36 -4.76 20.14
CA VAL A 63 4.02 -5.08 19.67
C VAL A 63 4.08 -5.39 18.18
N ASP A 64 3.47 -6.50 17.78
CA ASP A 64 3.48 -6.99 16.41
C ASP A 64 2.23 -6.53 15.66
N ALA A 65 2.42 -5.84 14.53
CA ALA A 65 1.30 -5.39 13.69
C ALA A 65 0.42 -6.53 13.13
N ARG A 66 0.89 -7.78 13.14
CA ARG A 66 0.15 -8.97 12.69
C ARG A 66 -0.75 -9.56 13.79
N ASP A 67 -0.57 -9.18 15.05
CA ASP A 67 -1.44 -9.62 16.14
C ASP A 67 -2.74 -8.80 16.15
N GLY A 68 -3.88 -9.44 15.89
CA GLY A 68 -5.19 -8.78 15.86
C GLY A 68 -5.65 -8.25 17.21
N ARG A 69 -5.23 -8.87 18.32
CA ARG A 69 -5.61 -8.49 19.69
C ARG A 69 -4.95 -7.17 20.11
N ALA A 70 -3.84 -6.82 19.48
CA ALA A 70 -3.12 -5.58 19.72
C ALA A 70 -3.82 -4.33 19.16
N PHE A 71 -4.88 -4.47 18.36
CA PHE A 71 -5.55 -3.37 17.65
C PHE A 71 -7.01 -3.14 18.05
N ALA A 72 -7.56 -3.96 18.94
CA ALA A 72 -8.85 -3.65 19.57
C ALA A 72 -8.70 -2.30 20.29
N ALA A 73 -9.56 -1.33 19.96
CA ALA A 73 -9.50 0.08 20.39
C ALA A 73 -8.91 0.26 21.80
N THR A 74 -7.59 0.51 21.88
CA THR A 74 -6.92 0.78 23.13
C THR A 74 -6.97 2.29 23.39
N ALA A 75 -7.33 2.70 24.60
CA ALA A 75 -7.32 4.11 24.99
C ALA A 75 -5.91 4.76 24.97
N ASP A 76 -4.85 3.97 24.75
CA ASP A 76 -3.46 4.40 24.79
C ASP A 76 -3.01 5.16 23.51
N VAL A 77 -3.63 4.88 22.36
CA VAL A 77 -3.26 5.45 21.05
C VAL A 77 -4.50 5.92 20.30
N ASP A 78 -4.51 7.18 19.89
CA ASP A 78 -5.44 7.72 18.90
C ASP A 78 -4.82 7.58 17.51
N ALA A 79 -5.41 6.69 16.71
CA ALA A 79 -4.93 6.35 15.36
C ALA A 79 -5.26 7.41 14.31
N VAL A 80 -5.92 8.51 14.69
CA VAL A 80 -6.32 9.59 13.81
C VAL A 80 -5.50 10.83 14.12
N TYR A 81 -4.86 11.38 13.10
CA TYR A 81 -4.19 12.68 13.14
C TYR A 81 -4.52 13.46 11.86
N THR A 82 -4.05 14.68 11.76
CA THR A 82 -4.39 15.57 10.64
C THR A 82 -3.17 15.93 9.79
N ILE A 83 -3.42 16.41 8.56
CA ILE A 83 -2.37 17.03 7.75
C ILE A 83 -1.75 18.24 8.48
N GLY A 84 -2.52 18.97 9.28
CA GLY A 84 -2.03 20.05 10.14
C GLY A 84 -0.96 19.58 11.12
N ASP A 85 -1.13 18.39 11.71
CA ASP A 85 -0.13 17.82 12.60
C ASP A 85 1.17 17.46 11.88
N GLN A 86 1.07 16.91 10.66
CA GLN A 86 2.23 16.66 9.81
C GLN A 86 2.95 17.98 9.47
N LEU A 87 2.21 19.02 9.09
CA LEU A 87 2.74 20.34 8.74
C LEU A 87 3.35 21.07 9.95
N TYR A 88 2.87 20.78 11.16
CA TYR A 88 3.51 21.25 12.38
C TYR A 88 4.90 20.63 12.53
N VAL A 89 5.10 19.35 12.26
CA VAL A 89 6.44 18.76 12.39
C VAL A 89 7.33 19.12 11.20
N GLN A 90 6.81 19.02 9.98
CA GLN A 90 7.53 19.31 8.74
C GLN A 90 6.66 20.16 7.80
N PRO A 91 6.80 21.50 7.86
CA PRO A 91 6.10 22.38 6.94
C PRO A 91 6.49 22.11 5.48
N ASP A 92 5.51 21.85 4.62
CA ASP A 92 5.70 21.78 3.17
C ASP A 92 4.59 22.59 2.47
N PRO A 93 4.94 23.66 1.71
CA PRO A 93 3.95 24.49 1.02
C PRO A 93 3.06 23.72 0.04
N ARG A 94 3.57 22.65 -0.59
CA ARG A 94 2.79 21.84 -1.54
C ARG A 94 1.77 20.99 -0.81
N LEU A 95 2.15 20.39 0.32
CA LEU A 95 1.19 19.64 1.13
C LEU A 95 0.07 20.56 1.62
N ALA A 96 0.44 21.74 2.11
CA ALA A 96 -0.51 22.76 2.61
C ALA A 96 -1.43 23.34 1.53
N SER A 97 -0.99 23.42 0.27
CA SER A 97 -1.83 23.85 -0.84
C SER A 97 -2.71 22.73 -1.41
N THR A 98 -2.34 21.47 -1.15
CA THR A 98 -3.01 20.29 -1.71
C THR A 98 -4.13 19.80 -0.80
N PHE A 99 -3.92 19.82 0.52
CA PHE A 99 -4.86 19.30 1.50
C PHE A 99 -5.22 20.35 2.55
N ALA A 100 -6.46 20.28 3.04
CA ALA A 100 -6.88 21.08 4.18
C ALA A 100 -6.14 20.63 5.45
N ALA A 101 -5.89 21.56 6.38
CA ALA A 101 -5.16 21.23 7.60
C ALA A 101 -5.91 20.25 8.52
N ASP A 102 -7.24 20.20 8.44
CA ASP A 102 -8.11 19.28 9.17
C ASP A 102 -8.37 17.96 8.43
N GLU A 103 -7.76 17.76 7.25
CA GLU A 103 -7.82 16.50 6.51
C GLU A 103 -7.29 15.36 7.37
N VAL A 104 -8.12 14.34 7.56
CA VAL A 104 -7.85 13.21 8.44
C VAL A 104 -6.90 12.22 7.77
N VAL A 105 -5.84 11.88 8.48
CA VAL A 105 -4.93 10.78 8.16
C VAL A 105 -5.07 9.69 9.22
N ARG A 106 -5.24 8.45 8.75
CA ARG A 106 -5.35 7.28 9.63
C ARG A 106 -4.03 6.52 9.63
N MET A 107 -3.48 6.30 10.82
CA MET A 107 -2.28 5.50 11.00
C MET A 107 -2.47 4.09 10.45
N THR A 108 -1.37 3.55 9.93
CA THR A 108 -1.26 2.13 9.60
C THR A 108 -1.21 1.28 10.89
N ARG A 109 -1.49 -0.02 10.76
CA ARG A 109 -1.31 -0.96 11.87
C ARG A 109 0.14 -0.96 12.39
N GLN A 110 1.09 -0.77 11.49
CA GLN A 110 2.51 -0.70 11.80
C GLN A 110 2.82 0.51 12.69
N GLU A 111 2.35 1.70 12.34
CA GLU A 111 2.58 2.90 13.15
C GLU A 111 1.97 2.78 14.56
N ILE A 112 0.77 2.20 14.67
CA ILE A 112 0.12 1.96 15.96
C ILE A 112 0.96 0.96 16.79
N ALA A 113 1.45 -0.12 16.16
CA ALA A 113 2.31 -1.10 16.84
C ALA A 113 3.64 -0.50 17.31
N VAL A 114 4.25 0.39 16.52
CA VAL A 114 5.44 1.14 16.93
C VAL A 114 5.11 2.02 18.13
N ALA A 115 4.04 2.82 18.08
CA ALA A 115 3.62 3.68 19.19
C ALA A 115 3.41 2.88 20.49
N ARG A 116 2.67 1.76 20.41
CA ARG A 116 2.46 0.88 21.58
C ARG A 116 3.75 0.27 22.11
N SER A 117 4.69 -0.10 21.24
CA SER A 117 5.99 -0.62 21.66
C SER A 117 6.79 0.40 22.47
N HIS A 118 6.75 1.68 22.08
CA HIS A 118 7.35 2.76 22.87
C HIS A 118 6.61 3.02 24.17
N ILE A 119 5.27 2.97 24.18
CA ILE A 119 4.46 3.09 25.40
C ILE A 119 4.84 2.01 26.42
N GLU A 120 5.01 0.76 26.00
CA GLU A 120 5.48 -0.31 26.89
C GLU A 120 6.90 -0.05 27.41
N ALA A 121 7.78 0.56 26.60
CA ALA A 121 9.09 1.00 27.08
C ALA A 121 8.97 2.10 28.14
N TRP A 122 8.06 3.06 27.97
CA TRP A 122 7.82 4.12 28.95
C TRP A 122 7.23 3.56 30.25
N LYS A 123 6.28 2.60 30.17
CA LYS A 123 5.75 1.88 31.35
C LYS A 123 6.86 1.15 32.10
N ALA A 124 7.74 0.44 31.40
CA ALA A 124 8.87 -0.26 31.99
C ALA A 124 9.86 0.70 32.66
N ILE A 125 10.17 1.84 32.05
CA ILE A 125 11.07 2.84 32.62
C ILE A 125 10.43 3.53 33.83
N SER A 126 9.16 3.94 33.73
CA SER A 126 8.46 4.67 34.81
C SER A 126 8.31 3.83 36.08
N THR A 127 8.20 2.51 35.96
CA THR A 127 8.06 1.58 37.09
C THR A 127 9.38 0.96 37.54
N GLY A 128 10.45 1.16 36.76
CA GLY A 128 11.79 0.65 37.02
C GLY A 128 12.56 1.41 38.11
N SER A 129 13.73 0.87 38.47
CA SER A 129 14.64 1.48 39.45
C SER A 129 15.66 2.43 38.83
N ASP A 130 15.92 2.31 37.53
CA ASP A 130 16.95 3.06 36.83
C ASP A 130 16.46 4.47 36.48
N GLU A 131 17.24 5.49 36.86
CA GLU A 131 16.83 6.88 36.64
C GLU A 131 16.91 7.26 35.15
N TYR A 132 17.94 6.80 34.43
CA TYR A 132 18.13 7.07 33.01
C TYR A 132 18.31 5.78 32.22
N VAL A 133 17.49 5.60 31.20
CA VAL A 133 17.46 4.40 30.35
C VAL A 133 17.58 4.81 28.89
N LEU A 134 18.52 4.19 28.17
CA LEU A 134 18.61 4.32 26.71
C LEU A 134 17.64 3.34 26.06
N VAL A 135 16.68 3.85 25.29
CA VAL A 135 15.81 3.05 24.44
C VAL A 135 16.41 2.96 23.04
N LEU A 136 16.44 1.77 22.47
CA LEU A 136 16.94 1.45 21.13
C LEU A 136 15.93 0.64 20.32
N GLU A 137 15.78 0.97 19.04
CA GLU A 137 15.14 0.10 18.05
C GLU A 137 16.11 -0.99 17.54
N ASP A 138 15.58 -1.99 16.82
CA ASP A 138 16.34 -3.19 16.40
C ASP A 138 17.11 -3.07 15.06
N ASP A 139 17.06 -1.90 14.45
CA ASP A 139 17.64 -1.56 13.16
C ASP A 139 18.70 -0.44 13.25
N ILE A 140 19.34 -0.29 14.40
CA ILE A 140 20.37 0.74 14.64
C ILE A 140 21.80 0.26 14.38
N TRP A 141 22.72 1.22 14.20
CA TRP A 141 24.16 1.03 14.32
C TRP A 141 24.84 2.28 14.88
N PHE A 142 26.02 2.11 15.50
CA PHE A 142 26.81 3.21 16.08
C PHE A 142 27.79 3.77 15.06
N THR A 143 27.71 5.08 14.81
CA THR A 143 28.57 5.78 13.85
C THR A 143 30.04 5.79 14.31
N PRO A 144 31.01 6.01 13.41
CA PRO A 144 32.40 6.21 13.82
C PRO A 144 32.53 7.38 14.82
N GLY A 145 33.17 7.15 15.97
CA GLY A 145 33.30 8.17 17.03
C GLY A 145 32.08 8.31 17.95
N ALA A 146 31.07 7.44 17.82
CA ALA A 146 29.83 7.52 18.60
C ALA A 146 30.05 7.56 20.13
N GLY A 147 31.01 6.79 20.66
CA GLY A 147 31.30 6.76 22.09
C GLY A 147 31.67 8.13 22.66
N ASP A 148 32.65 8.79 22.05
CA ASP A 148 33.09 10.12 22.47
C ASP A 148 31.98 11.18 22.27
N ALA A 149 31.20 11.04 21.20
CA ALA A 149 30.08 11.94 20.92
C ALA A 149 28.98 11.83 21.99
N ILE A 150 28.63 10.60 22.39
CA ILE A 150 27.67 10.33 23.48
C ILE A 150 28.20 10.89 24.80
N ASP A 151 29.46 10.66 25.15
CA ASP A 151 30.04 11.17 26.39
C ASP A 151 30.02 12.71 26.46
N ARG A 152 30.39 13.38 25.37
CA ARG A 152 30.34 14.84 25.30
C ARG A 152 28.92 15.38 25.39
N CYS A 153 27.98 14.76 24.69
CA CYS A 153 26.56 15.17 24.71
C CYS A 153 25.95 14.97 26.09
N TRP A 154 26.13 13.80 26.71
CA TRP A 154 25.60 13.50 28.03
C TRP A 154 26.17 14.43 29.10
N LEU A 155 27.48 14.69 29.07
CA LEU A 155 28.09 15.65 29.98
C LEU A 155 27.54 17.08 29.79
N ALA A 156 27.26 17.50 28.54
CA ALA A 156 26.64 18.78 28.26
C ALA A 156 25.20 18.84 28.79
N ALA A 157 24.41 17.78 28.62
CA ALA A 157 23.06 17.69 29.16
C ALA A 157 23.03 17.81 30.69
N LEU A 158 23.91 17.12 31.40
CA LEU A 158 24.03 17.21 32.87
C LEU A 158 24.52 18.58 33.35
N ARG A 159 25.27 19.33 32.55
CA ARG A 159 25.68 20.70 32.91
C ARG A 159 24.53 21.69 32.81
N LEU A 160 23.57 21.45 31.92
CA LEU A 160 22.37 22.27 31.80
C LEU A 160 21.38 22.00 32.95
N SER A 161 21.37 20.78 33.49
CA SER A 161 20.44 20.42 34.56
C SER A 161 20.69 21.09 35.90
N THR A 162 21.91 21.55 36.16
CA THR A 162 22.23 22.30 37.38
C THR A 162 21.52 23.66 37.46
N VAL A 163 20.98 24.13 36.32
CA VAL A 163 20.27 25.41 36.21
C VAL A 163 18.78 25.20 35.87
N GLU A 164 18.45 24.18 35.06
CA GLU A 164 17.13 24.05 34.43
C GLU A 164 16.36 22.77 34.81
N GLY A 165 16.91 21.95 35.71
CA GLY A 165 16.35 20.66 36.12
C GLY A 165 16.89 19.47 35.30
N ASP A 166 16.78 18.27 35.86
CA ASP A 166 17.36 17.04 35.28
C ASP A 166 16.82 16.70 33.88
N PRO A 167 17.68 16.18 32.97
CA PRO A 167 17.29 15.97 31.57
C PRO A 167 16.25 14.84 31.47
N LYS A 168 15.03 15.17 31.04
CA LYS A 168 13.96 14.15 30.94
C LYS A 168 14.03 13.34 29.65
N LEU A 169 14.51 13.95 28.56
CA LEU A 169 14.64 13.33 27.24
C LEU A 169 15.89 13.84 26.51
N VAL A 170 16.74 12.93 26.06
CA VAL A 170 17.92 13.25 25.23
C VAL A 170 17.98 12.35 23.99
N TYR A 171 17.93 12.93 22.80
CA TYR A 171 18.06 12.20 21.53
C TYR A 171 19.52 11.93 21.16
N PHE A 172 19.81 10.68 20.80
CA PHE A 172 21.07 10.27 20.18
C PHE A 172 20.94 9.86 18.70
N SER A 173 19.71 9.67 18.23
CA SER A 173 19.36 9.37 16.84
C SER A 173 18.10 10.10 16.42
N TYR A 174 18.13 10.79 15.29
CA TYR A 174 16.96 11.40 14.65
C TYR A 174 17.27 11.63 13.17
N ALA A 175 16.23 11.83 12.37
CA ALA A 175 16.32 12.51 11.08
C ALA A 175 15.76 13.92 11.19
N ASP A 176 16.46 14.87 10.57
CA ASP A 176 15.96 16.23 10.42
C ASP A 176 14.81 16.24 9.41
N ALA A 177 13.77 17.05 9.65
CA ALA A 177 12.62 17.24 8.79
C ALA A 177 12.96 17.97 7.47
N GLY A 178 13.92 17.45 6.69
CA GLY A 178 14.32 18.00 5.40
C GLY A 178 14.90 19.41 5.46
N GLY A 179 15.54 19.79 6.56
CA GLY A 179 16.09 21.13 6.81
C GLY A 179 15.10 22.11 7.43
N THR A 180 13.88 21.67 7.77
CA THR A 180 12.83 22.53 8.35
C THR A 180 12.74 22.44 9.87
N ALA A 181 13.60 21.66 10.52
CA ALA A 181 13.60 21.52 11.97
C ALA A 181 13.87 22.87 12.65
N LEU A 182 13.04 23.21 13.62
CA LEU A 182 13.21 24.40 14.45
C LEU A 182 13.88 24.00 15.75
N ARG A 183 15.00 24.67 16.08
CA ARG A 183 15.83 24.34 17.24
C ARG A 183 16.61 25.54 17.75
N ASP A 184 16.89 25.53 19.05
CA ASP A 184 17.79 26.47 19.71
C ASP A 184 19.16 25.80 19.94
N ASN A 185 20.16 26.21 19.17
CA ASN A 185 21.51 25.65 19.30
C ASN A 185 22.17 26.16 20.58
N ILE A 186 22.46 25.25 21.51
CA ILE A 186 23.15 25.57 22.76
C ILE A 186 24.67 25.54 22.55
N SER A 187 25.16 24.57 21.77
CA SER A 187 26.58 24.43 21.38
C SER A 187 26.71 23.59 20.11
N ASP A 188 27.95 23.39 19.64
CA ASP A 188 28.24 22.49 18.52
C ASP A 188 27.96 21.01 18.82
N ILE A 189 27.62 20.67 20.08
CA ILE A 189 27.40 19.29 20.54
C ILE A 189 25.93 18.99 20.84
N ILE A 190 25.17 19.98 21.32
CA ILE A 190 23.80 19.78 21.82
C ILE A 190 22.91 20.98 21.48
N PHE A 191 21.63 20.73 21.23
CA PHE A 191 20.60 21.74 20.99
C PHE A 191 19.26 21.38 21.65
N ARG A 192 18.36 22.37 21.77
CA ARG A 192 16.96 22.16 22.17
C ARG A 192 16.08 22.06 20.93
N PRO A 193 15.46 20.91 20.63
CA PRO A 193 14.48 20.84 19.55
C PRO A 193 13.18 21.56 19.96
N VAL A 194 12.63 22.36 19.05
CA VAL A 194 11.28 22.91 19.14
C VAL A 194 10.30 22.02 18.38
N ARG A 195 10.64 21.64 17.14
CA ARG A 195 9.92 20.66 16.29
C ARG A 195 10.79 20.21 15.11
N GLY A 196 10.37 19.18 14.39
CA GLY A 196 10.99 18.69 13.15
C GLY A 196 12.07 17.63 13.35
N LEU A 197 12.00 16.84 14.43
CA LEU A 197 12.78 15.63 14.56
C LEU A 197 11.91 14.41 14.24
N TRP A 198 12.34 13.62 13.27
CA TRP A 198 11.78 12.32 12.91
C TRP A 198 12.64 11.19 13.48
N PHE A 199 12.05 10.00 13.59
CA PHE A 199 12.64 8.78 14.15
C PHE A 199 12.80 8.82 15.67
N LEU A 200 12.48 7.68 16.30
CA LEU A 200 12.59 7.48 17.73
C LEU A 200 13.56 6.32 18.08
N SER A 201 14.56 6.11 17.20
CA SER A 201 15.40 4.92 17.21
C SER A 201 16.45 4.84 18.31
N ALA A 202 16.88 5.98 18.86
CA ALA A 202 17.75 6.02 20.02
C ALA A 202 17.59 7.30 20.84
N TYR A 203 17.07 7.15 22.05
CA TYR A 203 16.87 8.25 23.00
C TYR A 203 17.04 7.78 24.44
N VAL A 204 17.60 8.65 25.28
CA VAL A 204 17.65 8.46 26.73
C VAL A 204 16.41 9.10 27.33
N LEU A 205 15.71 8.35 28.17
CA LEU A 205 14.53 8.81 28.87
C LEU A 205 14.77 8.66 30.38
N SER A 206 14.44 9.72 31.14
CA SER A 206 14.44 9.62 32.60
C SER A 206 13.16 8.95 33.10
N ARG A 207 13.16 8.46 34.34
CA ARG A 207 11.95 7.93 34.97
C ARG A 207 10.85 8.99 35.07
N GLU A 208 11.21 10.23 35.41
CA GLU A 208 10.26 11.35 35.41
C GLU A 208 9.74 11.66 33.99
N GLY A 209 10.62 11.63 32.98
CA GLY A 209 10.25 11.83 31.58
C GLY A 209 9.27 10.76 31.09
N ALA A 210 9.51 9.49 31.44
CA ALA A 210 8.59 8.40 31.14
C ALA A 210 7.22 8.61 31.80
N ALA A 211 7.19 9.01 33.07
CA ALA A 211 5.94 9.32 33.76
C ALA A 211 5.20 10.53 33.14
N ALA A 212 5.93 11.54 32.64
CA ALA A 212 5.34 12.68 31.94
C ALA A 212 4.69 12.25 30.62
N LEU A 213 5.38 11.45 29.81
CA LEU A 213 4.83 10.90 28.57
C LEU A 213 3.55 10.08 28.81
N LEU A 214 3.55 9.22 29.84
CA LEU A 214 2.37 8.43 30.19
C LEU A 214 1.18 9.28 30.66
N ARG A 215 1.42 10.42 31.34
CA ARG A 215 0.36 11.36 31.72
C ARG A 215 -0.19 12.15 30.53
N ALA A 216 0.61 12.36 29.50
CA ALA A 216 0.22 13.10 28.30
C ALA A 216 -0.56 12.24 27.29
N MET A 217 -0.70 10.93 27.53
CA MET A 217 -1.46 10.02 26.67
C MET A 217 -2.94 10.44 26.51
N PRO A 218 -3.60 10.07 25.40
CA PRO A 218 -3.14 9.15 24.35
C PRO A 218 -2.03 9.70 23.45
N VAL A 219 -1.26 8.81 22.84
CA VAL A 219 -0.39 9.16 21.70
C VAL A 219 -1.28 9.39 20.49
N VAL A 220 -1.23 10.58 19.90
CA VAL A 220 -2.05 10.97 18.74
C VAL A 220 -1.20 10.95 17.47
N GLY A 221 -1.51 10.06 16.54
CA GLY A 221 -0.70 9.87 15.33
C GLY A 221 0.59 9.06 15.54
N PRO A 222 1.49 9.01 14.54
CA PRO A 222 2.81 8.38 14.66
C PRO A 222 3.57 8.89 15.89
N VAL A 223 4.24 8.00 16.62
CA VAL A 223 4.83 8.33 17.93
C VAL A 223 5.93 9.39 17.84
N ASP A 224 6.71 9.39 16.77
CA ASP A 224 7.73 10.40 16.51
C ASP A 224 7.11 11.76 16.14
N LEU A 225 6.03 11.78 15.36
CA LEU A 225 5.21 12.98 15.14
C LEU A 225 4.71 13.54 16.48
N TRP A 226 4.05 12.72 17.29
CA TRP A 226 3.47 13.15 18.57
C TRP A 226 4.53 13.67 19.55
N MET A 227 5.73 13.05 19.55
CA MET A 227 6.83 13.43 20.43
C MET A 227 7.29 14.88 20.23
N ASN A 228 7.15 15.43 19.01
CA ASN A 228 7.50 16.83 18.74
C ASN A 228 6.66 17.81 19.58
N TYR A 229 5.40 17.47 19.86
CA TYR A 229 4.53 18.27 20.72
C TYR A 229 4.88 18.18 22.21
N ARG A 230 5.75 17.23 22.59
CA ARG A 230 6.18 17.01 23.99
C ARG A 230 7.55 17.63 24.30
N PHE A 231 8.29 18.14 23.32
CA PHE A 231 9.66 18.62 23.53
C PHE A 231 9.78 19.70 24.59
N ALA A 232 8.89 20.70 24.58
CA ALA A 232 8.91 21.78 25.56
C ALA A 232 8.63 21.26 26.99
N GLU A 233 7.62 20.38 27.14
CA GLU A 233 7.24 19.79 28.43
C GLU A 233 8.36 18.91 29.02
N LEU A 234 9.08 18.19 28.15
CA LEU A 234 10.18 17.31 28.55
C LEU A 234 11.51 18.06 28.71
N GLY A 235 11.58 19.34 28.36
CA GLY A 235 12.85 20.07 28.28
C GLY A 235 13.85 19.37 27.37
N ALA A 236 13.37 18.82 26.25
CA ALA A 236 14.11 17.88 25.42
C ALA A 236 15.45 18.46 24.93
N LEU A 237 16.42 17.56 24.77
CA LEU A 237 17.74 17.84 24.23
C LEU A 237 18.06 16.86 23.11
N ALA A 238 18.92 17.26 22.19
CA ALA A 238 19.37 16.40 21.11
C ALA A 238 20.85 16.65 20.80
N ILE A 239 21.59 15.59 20.50
CA ILE A 239 22.96 15.68 20.01
C ILE A 239 22.98 16.37 18.63
N SER A 240 23.90 17.32 18.38
CA SER A 240 23.93 18.08 17.11
C SER A 240 24.19 17.22 15.87
N SER A 241 24.87 16.09 16.06
CA SER A 241 25.14 15.09 15.02
C SER A 241 24.82 13.69 15.57
N PRO A 242 23.84 12.96 14.99
CA PRO A 242 23.46 11.63 15.48
C PRO A 242 24.64 10.66 15.65
N ALA A 243 24.82 10.17 16.88
CA ALA A 243 25.83 9.16 17.21
C ALA A 243 25.35 7.74 16.89
N ILE A 244 24.03 7.56 16.78
CA ILE A 244 23.38 6.31 16.43
C ILE A 244 22.53 6.57 15.20
N ALA A 245 22.63 5.71 14.20
CA ALA A 245 21.91 5.84 12.93
C ALA A 245 21.08 4.59 12.66
N GLN A 246 19.96 4.77 11.95
CA GLN A 246 19.19 3.66 11.40
C GLN A 246 19.93 3.01 10.22
N ARG A 247 19.78 1.69 10.08
CA ARG A 247 20.35 0.89 9.01
C ARG A 247 19.41 0.92 7.80
N GLN A 248 19.96 1.21 6.63
CA GLN A 248 19.21 1.22 5.36
C GLN A 248 19.40 -0.08 4.54
N ASP A 249 20.21 -1.03 5.03
CA ASP A 249 20.60 -2.25 4.31
C ASP A 249 19.68 -3.45 4.59
N GLY A 250 18.46 -3.22 5.07
CA GLY A 250 17.46 -4.26 5.34
C GLY A 250 16.06 -3.81 4.98
N ALA A 251 15.20 -4.77 4.59
CA ALA A 251 13.79 -4.50 4.35
C ALA A 251 13.13 -4.03 5.66
N SER A 252 12.46 -2.88 5.62
CA SER A 252 11.61 -2.40 6.71
C SER A 252 10.22 -3.00 6.55
N ASP A 253 9.64 -3.50 7.66
CA ASP A 253 8.25 -3.94 7.69
C ASP A 253 7.30 -2.74 7.93
N ASN A 254 7.83 -1.53 8.11
CA ASN A 254 7.05 -0.33 8.42
C ASN A 254 6.29 0.17 7.19
N SER A 255 5.09 0.66 7.44
CA SER A 255 4.27 1.40 6.47
C SER A 255 3.98 2.76 7.08
N TYR A 256 3.91 3.81 6.26
CA TYR A 256 3.77 5.19 6.71
C TYR A 256 2.49 5.78 6.12
N SER A 257 1.54 6.15 6.98
CA SER A 257 0.23 6.63 6.54
C SER A 257 0.28 7.93 5.74
N ILE A 258 1.34 8.72 5.88
CA ILE A 258 1.49 10.00 5.20
C ILE A 258 1.98 9.88 3.75
N LEU A 259 2.63 8.77 3.37
CA LEU A 259 3.26 8.63 2.05
C LEU A 259 2.29 8.84 0.87
N PRO A 260 1.03 8.34 0.90
CA PRO A 260 0.07 8.61 -0.17
C PRO A 260 -0.22 10.11 -0.34
N TYR A 261 -0.29 10.86 0.76
CA TYR A 261 -0.52 12.31 0.74
C TYR A 261 0.71 13.07 0.23
N LEU A 262 1.91 12.70 0.67
CA LEU A 262 3.16 13.28 0.14
C LEU A 262 3.30 13.00 -1.36
N ALA A 263 2.94 11.79 -1.80
CA ALA A 263 2.95 11.42 -3.21
C ALA A 263 1.94 12.24 -4.03
N ARG A 264 0.72 12.39 -3.51
CA ARG A 264 -0.35 13.19 -4.13
C ARG A 264 -0.01 14.67 -4.20
N ALA A 265 0.68 15.20 -3.19
CA ALA A 265 1.23 16.56 -3.22
C ALA A 265 2.47 16.70 -4.13
N GLY A 266 2.96 15.61 -4.75
CA GLY A 266 4.17 15.62 -5.57
C GLY A 266 5.46 15.87 -4.80
N ILE A 267 5.48 15.54 -3.50
CA ILE A 267 6.64 15.68 -2.60
C ILE A 267 7.60 14.52 -2.76
N VAL A 268 7.05 13.31 -2.80
CA VAL A 268 7.79 12.08 -3.05
C VAL A 268 7.25 11.43 -4.31
N ASP A 269 8.14 10.85 -5.10
CA ASP A 269 7.72 9.77 -5.97
C ASP A 269 7.66 8.54 -5.07
N ALA A 270 6.52 7.86 -4.95
CA ALA A 270 6.42 6.66 -4.13
C ALA A 270 7.30 5.53 -4.73
N GLY A 271 8.60 5.60 -4.46
CA GLY A 271 9.56 4.55 -4.71
C GLY A 271 9.35 3.46 -3.67
N SER A 272 9.20 2.23 -4.13
CA SER A 272 8.93 1.01 -3.35
C SER A 272 7.57 0.97 -2.64
N GLY A 273 6.51 0.71 -3.41
CA GLY A 273 5.37 -0.02 -2.87
C GLY A 273 5.83 -1.36 -2.28
N VAL A 274 5.09 -1.86 -1.29
CA VAL A 274 5.36 -3.16 -0.65
C VAL A 274 5.54 -4.22 -1.74
N MET A 275 6.61 -5.03 -1.62
CA MET A 275 6.89 -6.11 -2.56
C MET A 275 5.68 -7.05 -2.62
N SER A 276 5.27 -7.44 -3.83
CA SER A 276 4.33 -8.54 -4.02
C SER A 276 4.78 -9.74 -3.18
N PRO A 277 3.87 -10.50 -2.56
CA PRO A 277 4.17 -11.86 -2.13
C PRO A 277 4.82 -12.54 -3.34
N GLY A 278 6.06 -13.01 -3.19
CA GLY A 278 6.73 -13.71 -4.28
C GLY A 278 5.80 -14.80 -4.79
N SER A 279 5.66 -14.94 -6.12
CA SER A 279 4.76 -15.91 -6.75
C SER A 279 4.93 -17.26 -6.04
N PRO A 280 3.95 -17.68 -5.24
CA PRO A 280 4.14 -18.88 -4.47
C PRO A 280 4.09 -20.03 -5.49
N GLN A 281 5.22 -20.71 -5.71
CA GLN A 281 5.21 -22.07 -6.28
C GLN A 281 4.50 -22.97 -5.26
N THR A 282 3.19 -22.79 -5.15
CA THR A 282 2.35 -23.50 -4.19
C THR A 282 1.74 -24.70 -4.89
N ALA A 283 1.64 -25.76 -4.11
CA ALA A 283 0.80 -26.90 -4.41
C ALA A 283 -0.61 -26.42 -4.83
N PRO A 284 -1.22 -26.99 -5.88
CA PRO A 284 -2.60 -26.65 -6.21
C PRO A 284 -3.51 -26.96 -5.03
N LEU A 285 -4.49 -26.08 -4.80
CA LEU A 285 -5.31 -26.08 -3.60
C LEU A 285 -6.77 -26.36 -3.92
N LEU A 286 -7.41 -27.19 -3.10
CA LEU A 286 -8.85 -27.40 -3.10
C LEU A 286 -9.43 -26.98 -1.77
N ALA A 287 -10.48 -26.18 -1.82
CA ALA A 287 -11.15 -25.63 -0.66
C ALA A 287 -12.65 -25.93 -0.68
N TRP A 288 -13.24 -26.10 0.51
CA TRP A 288 -14.70 -26.13 0.68
C TRP A 288 -15.13 -25.20 1.80
N THR A 289 -16.20 -24.45 1.54
CA THR A 289 -16.76 -23.44 2.45
C THR A 289 -17.99 -23.96 3.18
N GLY A 290 -18.32 -23.35 4.32
CA GLY A 290 -19.57 -23.59 5.05
C GLY A 290 -20.80 -22.94 4.42
N GLY A 291 -20.67 -22.29 3.24
CA GLY A 291 -21.78 -21.65 2.54
C GLY A 291 -22.21 -20.29 3.11
N MET A 292 -21.27 -19.53 3.68
CA MET A 292 -21.52 -18.17 4.16
C MET A 292 -21.92 -17.21 3.01
N ASP A 293 -22.56 -16.09 3.36
CA ASP A 293 -22.99 -15.06 2.39
C ASP A 293 -21.82 -14.32 1.71
N ASN A 294 -20.65 -14.31 2.35
CA ASN A 294 -19.46 -13.63 1.86
C ASN A 294 -18.36 -14.62 1.47
N GLU A 295 -17.54 -14.21 0.50
CA GLU A 295 -16.46 -15.03 -0.07
C GLU A 295 -15.12 -14.80 0.65
N SER A 296 -15.13 -14.94 1.99
CA SER A 296 -13.98 -14.67 2.86
C SER A 296 -12.77 -15.52 2.48
N LEU A 297 -12.94 -16.85 2.37
CA LEU A 297 -11.85 -17.77 2.03
C LEU A 297 -11.29 -17.52 0.62
N ALA A 298 -12.16 -17.29 -0.38
CA ALA A 298 -11.72 -17.01 -1.74
C ALA A 298 -10.91 -15.71 -1.81
N MET A 299 -11.37 -14.66 -1.11
CA MET A 299 -10.64 -13.40 -1.00
C MET A 299 -9.29 -13.60 -0.29
N ALA A 300 -9.23 -14.38 0.79
CA ALA A 300 -8.00 -14.65 1.54
C ALA A 300 -6.96 -15.38 0.69
N LEU A 301 -7.37 -16.41 -0.05
CA LEU A 301 -6.52 -17.12 -1.01
C LEU A 301 -6.00 -16.18 -2.09
N SER A 302 -6.87 -15.29 -2.62
CA SER A 302 -6.46 -14.26 -3.58
C SER A 302 -5.46 -13.28 -2.97
N MET A 303 -5.63 -12.84 -1.72
CA MET A 303 -4.68 -11.97 -1.01
C MET A 303 -3.30 -12.61 -0.81
N LEU A 304 -3.24 -13.95 -0.72
CA LEU A 304 -1.97 -14.70 -0.69
C LEU A 304 -1.30 -14.86 -2.05
N GLY A 305 -1.90 -14.31 -3.11
CA GLY A 305 -1.36 -14.38 -4.47
C GLY A 305 -1.72 -15.69 -5.19
N LEU A 306 -2.90 -16.23 -4.97
CA LEU A 306 -3.43 -17.39 -5.71
C LEU A 306 -4.50 -16.97 -6.72
N ARG A 307 -4.54 -17.63 -7.88
CA ARG A 307 -5.66 -17.54 -8.83
C ARG A 307 -6.79 -18.43 -8.35
N VAL A 308 -7.89 -17.82 -7.92
CA VAL A 308 -8.99 -18.53 -7.26
C VAL A 308 -10.20 -18.66 -8.18
N ARG A 309 -10.68 -19.89 -8.39
CA ARG A 309 -11.99 -20.12 -9.02
C ARG A 309 -12.98 -20.66 -8.00
N VAL A 310 -14.12 -19.98 -7.86
CA VAL A 310 -15.23 -20.43 -7.03
C VAL A 310 -16.32 -21.07 -7.89
N PHE A 311 -16.94 -22.13 -7.37
CA PHE A 311 -18.07 -22.84 -7.97
C PHE A 311 -19.36 -22.57 -7.18
N ASP A 312 -20.50 -22.55 -7.86
CA ASP A 312 -21.80 -22.26 -7.23
C ASP A 312 -22.58 -23.52 -6.82
N GLY A 313 -22.10 -24.70 -7.23
CA GLY A 313 -22.66 -26.00 -6.86
C GLY A 313 -23.76 -26.49 -7.82
N ASP A 314 -24.11 -25.69 -8.82
CA ASP A 314 -25.01 -26.04 -9.91
C ASP A 314 -24.25 -26.66 -11.11
N GLU A 315 -22.92 -26.62 -11.10
CA GLU A 315 -22.08 -27.19 -12.13
C GLU A 315 -21.99 -28.73 -12.06
N LYS A 316 -21.72 -29.37 -13.21
CA LYS A 316 -21.59 -30.82 -13.27
C LYS A 316 -20.35 -31.30 -12.50
N PRO A 317 -20.41 -32.44 -11.79
CA PRO A 317 -19.26 -33.03 -11.13
C PRO A 317 -18.09 -33.29 -12.09
N MET A 318 -16.90 -32.80 -11.73
CA MET A 318 -15.68 -32.90 -12.52
C MET A 318 -14.99 -34.25 -12.38
N CYS A 319 -14.58 -34.81 -13.52
CA CYS A 319 -13.64 -35.94 -13.55
C CYS A 319 -12.19 -35.47 -13.31
N ALA A 320 -11.27 -36.41 -13.10
CA ALA A 320 -9.86 -36.10 -12.84
C ALA A 320 -9.19 -35.27 -13.95
N GLN A 321 -9.57 -35.50 -15.21
CA GLN A 321 -9.02 -34.76 -16.35
C GLN A 321 -9.48 -33.30 -16.37
N GLU A 322 -10.76 -33.04 -16.08
CA GLU A 322 -11.32 -31.67 -16.01
C GLU A 322 -10.73 -30.90 -14.82
N LEU A 323 -10.51 -31.59 -13.70
CA LEU A 323 -9.82 -31.04 -12.54
C LEU A 323 -8.40 -30.59 -12.90
N GLU A 324 -7.61 -31.47 -13.54
CA GLU A 324 -6.24 -31.15 -13.97
C GLU A 324 -6.19 -29.98 -14.95
N GLN A 325 -7.11 -29.95 -15.92
CA GLN A 325 -7.23 -28.84 -16.87
C GLN A 325 -7.58 -27.51 -16.20
N THR A 326 -8.41 -27.54 -15.16
CA THR A 326 -8.78 -26.33 -14.41
C THR A 326 -7.63 -25.85 -13.53
N LEU A 327 -6.93 -26.76 -12.86
CA LEU A 327 -5.76 -26.45 -12.03
C LEU A 327 -4.54 -25.99 -12.85
N ALA A 328 -4.52 -26.21 -14.17
CA ALA A 328 -3.53 -25.61 -15.06
C ALA A 328 -3.75 -24.10 -15.26
N ILE A 329 -4.94 -23.59 -14.94
CA ILE A 329 -5.32 -22.18 -15.09
C ILE A 329 -5.39 -21.47 -13.74
N PHE A 330 -5.95 -22.14 -12.73
CA PHE A 330 -6.20 -21.60 -11.39
C PHE A 330 -5.39 -22.36 -10.34
N ASP A 331 -4.82 -21.64 -9.37
CA ASP A 331 -4.02 -22.24 -8.29
C ASP A 331 -4.91 -22.82 -7.18
N ALA A 332 -6.12 -22.26 -7.00
CA ALA A 332 -7.07 -22.67 -5.99
C ALA A 332 -8.48 -22.83 -6.55
N LEU A 333 -9.15 -23.93 -6.23
CA LEU A 333 -10.55 -24.17 -6.53
C LEU A 333 -11.37 -24.24 -5.24
N VAL A 334 -12.42 -23.43 -5.14
CA VAL A 334 -13.28 -23.33 -3.97
C VAL A 334 -14.65 -23.90 -4.31
N ASP A 335 -15.14 -24.83 -3.50
CA ASP A 335 -16.41 -25.55 -3.66
C ASP A 335 -16.51 -26.36 -4.96
N ALA A 336 -15.36 -26.82 -5.48
CA ALA A 336 -15.27 -27.61 -6.70
C ALA A 336 -16.15 -28.89 -6.62
N PRO A 337 -17.09 -29.09 -7.57
CA PRO A 337 -17.94 -30.28 -7.57
C PRO A 337 -17.13 -31.46 -8.12
N LEU A 338 -16.76 -32.41 -7.27
CA LEU A 338 -15.97 -33.58 -7.66
C LEU A 338 -16.84 -34.84 -7.77
N THR A 339 -16.55 -35.69 -8.76
CA THR A 339 -17.07 -37.07 -8.69
C THR A 339 -16.41 -37.81 -7.52
N THR A 340 -17.08 -38.80 -6.93
CA THR A 340 -16.52 -39.65 -5.85
C THR A 340 -15.17 -40.26 -6.24
N LYS A 341 -15.02 -40.69 -7.51
CA LYS A 341 -13.76 -41.24 -8.02
C LYS A 341 -12.65 -40.19 -8.02
N THR A 342 -12.97 -38.96 -8.40
CA THR A 342 -12.01 -37.83 -8.38
C THR A 342 -11.63 -37.47 -6.94
N ALA A 343 -12.59 -37.42 -6.01
CA ALA A 343 -12.33 -37.12 -4.60
C ALA A 343 -11.38 -38.16 -3.95
N VAL A 344 -11.57 -39.45 -4.23
CA VAL A 344 -10.65 -40.52 -3.77
C VAL A 344 -9.25 -40.36 -4.37
N ALA A 345 -9.14 -39.88 -5.61
CA ALA A 345 -7.85 -39.60 -6.24
C ALA A 345 -7.14 -38.40 -5.59
N VAL A 346 -7.89 -37.33 -5.29
CA VAL A 346 -7.40 -36.14 -4.56
C VAL A 346 -6.82 -36.53 -3.20
N ALA A 347 -7.51 -37.40 -2.45
CA ALA A 347 -7.04 -37.86 -1.14
C ALA A 347 -5.64 -38.52 -1.22
N LYS A 348 -5.31 -39.14 -2.35
CA LYS A 348 -4.04 -39.84 -2.59
C LYS A 348 -2.95 -38.98 -3.24
N ASP A 349 -3.27 -37.80 -3.75
CA ASP A 349 -2.29 -36.93 -4.42
C ASP A 349 -1.58 -36.04 -3.41
N GLU A 350 -0.37 -36.44 -2.99
CA GLU A 350 0.47 -35.72 -2.02
C GLU A 350 0.84 -34.29 -2.44
N ARG A 351 0.59 -33.91 -3.70
CA ARG A 351 0.85 -32.55 -4.20
C ARG A 351 -0.30 -31.59 -3.96
N LEU A 352 -1.50 -32.07 -3.62
CA LEU A 352 -2.67 -31.22 -3.39
C LEU A 352 -2.83 -30.87 -1.92
N VAL A 353 -3.10 -29.58 -1.67
CA VAL A 353 -3.49 -29.06 -0.35
C VAL A 353 -5.01 -28.99 -0.28
N VAL A 354 -5.57 -29.39 0.87
CA VAL A 354 -7.00 -29.34 1.15
C VAL A 354 -7.27 -28.35 2.28
N VAL A 355 -8.16 -27.39 2.06
CA VAL A 355 -8.60 -26.44 3.09
C VAL A 355 -10.10 -26.58 3.30
N LEU A 356 -10.54 -26.60 4.55
CA LEU A 356 -11.94 -26.76 4.90
C LEU A 356 -12.32 -25.70 5.92
N GLU A 357 -13.44 -25.02 5.72
CA GLU A 357 -14.09 -24.33 6.84
C GLU A 357 -14.74 -25.38 7.76
N ALA A 358 -14.81 -25.12 9.07
CA ALA A 358 -15.23 -26.10 10.07
C ALA A 358 -16.61 -26.78 9.79
N ASN A 359 -17.49 -26.12 9.04
CA ASN A 359 -18.83 -26.64 8.69
C ASN A 359 -18.97 -26.99 7.19
N ALA A 360 -17.87 -27.07 6.44
CA ALA A 360 -17.91 -27.32 5.02
C ALA A 360 -18.41 -28.75 4.69
N PRO A 361 -19.26 -28.92 3.66
CA PRO A 361 -19.69 -30.24 3.21
C PRO A 361 -18.51 -30.95 2.53
N ILE A 362 -18.04 -32.03 3.15
CA ILE A 362 -16.90 -32.79 2.64
C ILE A 362 -17.37 -33.71 1.49
N PRO A 363 -16.70 -33.68 0.31
CA PRO A 363 -17.01 -34.59 -0.78
C PRO A 363 -16.89 -36.06 -0.39
N ALA A 364 -17.86 -36.88 -0.83
CA ALA A 364 -17.83 -38.32 -0.61
C ALA A 364 -16.53 -38.94 -1.18
N GLY A 365 -15.74 -39.58 -0.32
CA GLY A 365 -14.46 -40.18 -0.69
C GLY A 365 -13.21 -39.38 -0.31
N LEU A 366 -13.37 -38.17 0.23
CA LEU A 366 -12.30 -37.38 0.84
C LEU A 366 -12.48 -37.40 2.37
N ASP A 367 -11.59 -38.07 3.11
CA ASP A 367 -11.60 -38.05 4.58
C ASP A 367 -10.42 -37.20 5.07
N PRO A 368 -10.65 -36.00 5.62
CA PRO A 368 -9.58 -35.10 6.07
C PRO A 368 -8.70 -35.71 7.16
N ASN A 369 -9.24 -36.62 7.98
CA ASN A 369 -8.49 -37.27 9.06
C ASN A 369 -7.44 -38.27 8.55
N GLN A 370 -7.52 -38.66 7.27
CA GLN A 370 -6.56 -39.53 6.61
C GLN A 370 -5.45 -38.75 5.88
N LEU A 371 -5.55 -37.42 5.83
CA LEU A 371 -4.55 -36.55 5.21
C LEU A 371 -3.45 -36.18 6.22
N SER A 372 -2.25 -35.93 5.72
CA SER A 372 -1.14 -35.46 6.56
C SER A 372 -1.39 -34.00 7.01
N ALA A 373 -0.96 -33.65 8.22
CA ALA A 373 -1.14 -32.32 8.79
C ALA A 373 -0.48 -31.19 7.96
N SER A 374 0.51 -31.52 7.13
CA SER A 374 1.14 -30.56 6.21
C SER A 374 0.34 -30.33 4.92
N ARG A 375 -0.76 -31.06 4.72
CA ARG A 375 -1.61 -30.99 3.51
C ARG A 375 -3.05 -30.57 3.79
N VAL A 376 -3.43 -30.46 5.06
CA VAL A 376 -4.80 -30.12 5.45
C VAL A 376 -4.82 -28.99 6.46
N ALA A 377 -5.69 -28.02 6.24
CA ALA A 377 -6.03 -26.99 7.22
C ALA A 377 -7.55 -26.95 7.41
N ILE A 378 -7.99 -26.86 8.66
CA ILE A 378 -9.40 -26.67 9.02
C ILE A 378 -9.51 -25.29 9.66
N LEU A 379 -10.20 -24.38 9.00
CA LEU A 379 -10.38 -23.00 9.44
C LEU A 379 -11.61 -22.88 10.34
N SER A 380 -11.52 -22.01 11.34
CA SER A 380 -12.66 -21.60 12.16
C SER A 380 -13.82 -21.10 11.28
N SER A 381 -15.06 -21.47 11.61
CA SER A 381 -16.23 -21.01 10.86
C SER A 381 -16.80 -19.72 11.46
N GLY A 382 -16.92 -18.67 10.63
CA GLY A 382 -17.60 -17.42 10.98
C GLY A 382 -16.74 -16.42 11.75
N GLU A 383 -17.22 -15.18 11.82
CA GLU A 383 -16.53 -14.11 12.54
C GLU A 383 -16.59 -14.31 14.07
N PRO A 384 -15.50 -14.05 14.82
CA PRO A 384 -14.20 -13.61 14.32
C PRO A 384 -13.35 -14.77 13.76
N TRP A 385 -12.66 -14.53 12.64
CA TRP A 385 -11.75 -15.47 11.97
C TRP A 385 -10.42 -15.69 12.72
N ASP A 386 -10.45 -15.75 14.05
CA ASP A 386 -9.27 -15.91 14.90
C ASP A 386 -8.48 -17.17 14.52
N GLY A 387 -7.16 -17.03 14.32
CA GLY A 387 -6.27 -18.13 13.95
C GLY A 387 -6.27 -18.52 12.46
N SER A 388 -7.27 -18.13 11.67
CA SER A 388 -7.44 -18.60 10.28
C SER A 388 -6.26 -18.26 9.36
N TRP A 389 -5.62 -17.10 9.56
CA TRP A 389 -4.38 -16.79 8.85
C TRP A 389 -3.23 -17.74 9.20
N GLU A 390 -3.12 -18.14 10.47
CA GLU A 390 -2.05 -19.03 10.94
C GLU A 390 -2.21 -20.42 10.32
N ASP A 391 -3.41 -21.00 10.38
CA ASP A 391 -3.70 -22.31 9.80
C ASP A 391 -3.47 -22.33 8.28
N LEU A 392 -3.98 -21.31 7.58
CA LEU A 392 -3.85 -21.20 6.12
C LEU A 392 -2.39 -20.98 5.69
N CYS A 393 -1.67 -20.07 6.33
CA CYS A 393 -0.28 -19.78 5.99
C CYS A 393 0.66 -20.94 6.37
N ASN A 394 0.38 -21.67 7.45
CA ASN A 394 1.18 -22.84 7.85
C ASN A 394 1.08 -23.96 6.82
N VAL A 395 -0.12 -24.29 6.33
CA VAL A 395 -0.29 -25.37 5.33
C VAL A 395 0.26 -24.96 3.96
N LEU A 396 0.23 -23.66 3.62
CA LEU A 396 0.78 -23.12 2.38
C LEU A 396 2.28 -22.79 2.45
N ASN A 397 2.88 -22.83 3.64
CA ASN A 397 4.25 -22.38 3.90
C ASN A 397 4.48 -20.92 3.42
N LEU A 398 3.58 -20.02 3.80
CA LEU A 398 3.62 -18.59 3.47
C LEU A 398 3.75 -17.73 4.72
N ASP A 399 4.22 -16.50 4.54
CA ASP A 399 4.20 -15.50 5.60
C ASP A 399 2.78 -14.95 5.81
N LYS A 400 2.37 -14.85 7.07
CA LYS A 400 1.08 -14.24 7.44
C LYS A 400 1.01 -12.76 7.02
N PRO A 401 -0.06 -12.33 6.31
CA PRO A 401 -0.29 -10.93 5.99
C PRO A 401 -0.47 -10.05 7.23
N VAL A 402 -0.16 -8.76 7.08
CA VAL A 402 -0.45 -7.73 8.11
C VAL A 402 -1.94 -7.36 8.12
N ALA A 403 -2.65 -7.57 7.01
CA ALA A 403 -4.09 -7.34 6.94
C ALA A 403 -4.86 -8.32 7.85
N ALA A 404 -6.04 -7.92 8.29
CA ALA A 404 -6.98 -8.84 8.94
C ALA A 404 -7.40 -9.95 7.95
N PHE A 405 -7.92 -11.07 8.46
CA PHE A 405 -8.54 -12.07 7.57
C PHE A 405 -9.76 -11.41 6.91
N PRO A 406 -9.91 -11.46 5.58
CA PRO A 406 -10.90 -10.66 4.90
C PRO A 406 -12.32 -11.14 5.22
N THR A 407 -13.22 -10.19 5.38
CA THR A 407 -14.66 -10.39 5.38
C THR A 407 -15.11 -10.96 4.03
N GLY A 408 -14.53 -10.45 2.94
CA GLY A 408 -14.82 -10.90 1.57
C GLY A 408 -16.05 -10.23 0.97
N ALA A 409 -16.14 -10.28 -0.37
CA ALA A 409 -17.27 -9.72 -1.11
C ALA A 409 -18.52 -10.59 -0.96
N GLN A 410 -19.70 -10.01 -1.13
CA GLN A 410 -20.94 -10.77 -1.18
C GLN A 410 -20.91 -11.80 -2.31
N ARG A 411 -21.32 -13.03 -2.04
CA ARG A 411 -21.35 -14.13 -3.01
C ARG A 411 -22.20 -13.80 -4.24
N SER A 412 -23.23 -12.98 -4.07
CA SER A 412 -24.10 -12.47 -5.14
C SER A 412 -23.34 -11.71 -6.24
N PHE A 413 -22.15 -11.16 -5.93
CA PHE A 413 -21.31 -10.47 -6.92
C PHE A 413 -20.53 -11.43 -7.82
N ARG A 414 -20.41 -12.71 -7.44
CA ARG A 414 -19.74 -13.76 -8.23
C ARG A 414 -18.32 -13.37 -8.68
N LEU A 415 -17.57 -12.70 -7.80
CA LEU A 415 -16.28 -12.08 -8.09
C LEU A 415 -15.25 -13.08 -8.66
N PHE A 416 -15.21 -14.29 -8.11
CA PHE A 416 -14.20 -15.31 -8.45
C PHE A 416 -14.70 -16.39 -9.42
N ARG A 417 -15.79 -16.13 -10.17
CA ARG A 417 -16.31 -17.08 -11.18
C ARG A 417 -15.57 -16.89 -12.49
N ASP A 418 -15.30 -18.01 -13.17
CA ASP A 418 -14.82 -17.98 -14.55
C ASP A 418 -15.99 -17.64 -15.48
N GLY A 419 -16.07 -16.37 -15.88
CA GLY A 419 -17.14 -15.86 -16.75
C GLY A 419 -16.93 -16.19 -18.24
N ARG A 420 -15.81 -16.80 -18.60
CA ARG A 420 -15.47 -17.04 -20.01
C ARG A 420 -16.42 -18.06 -20.61
N ILE A 421 -16.85 -17.80 -21.84
CA ILE A 421 -17.68 -18.73 -22.58
C ILE A 421 -16.82 -19.92 -23.04
N PRO A 422 -17.22 -21.18 -22.77
CA PRO A 422 -16.48 -22.37 -23.23
C PRO A 422 -16.19 -22.29 -24.73
N LYS A 423 -14.91 -22.49 -25.10
CA LYS A 423 -14.35 -22.27 -26.44
C LYS A 423 -15.31 -22.59 -27.58
N ARG A 424 -15.84 -21.56 -28.27
CA ARG A 424 -16.11 -21.67 -29.71
C ARG A 424 -14.77 -21.58 -30.43
N PRO A 425 -14.48 -22.42 -31.45
CA PRO A 425 -13.27 -22.29 -32.23
C PRO A 425 -13.30 -20.93 -32.94
N MET A 426 -12.57 -19.96 -32.40
CA MET A 426 -12.31 -18.70 -33.07
C MET A 426 -11.19 -18.95 -34.09
N PRO A 427 -11.29 -18.43 -35.32
CA PRO A 427 -10.17 -18.46 -36.26
C PRO A 427 -8.94 -17.87 -35.58
N ARG A 428 -7.75 -18.46 -35.80
CA ARG A 428 -6.48 -17.87 -35.37
C ARG A 428 -6.31 -16.52 -36.06
N VAL A 429 -6.84 -15.46 -35.47
CA VAL A 429 -6.46 -14.10 -35.84
C VAL A 429 -5.04 -13.95 -35.32
N ARG A 430 -4.09 -13.64 -36.21
CA ARG A 430 -2.77 -13.17 -35.79
C ARG A 430 -3.02 -11.88 -35.02
N ALA A 431 -3.06 -11.95 -33.70
CA ALA A 431 -3.00 -10.76 -32.88
C ALA A 431 -1.73 -10.00 -33.30
N PRO A 432 -1.80 -8.67 -33.52
CA PRO A 432 -0.60 -7.87 -33.57
C PRO A 432 0.22 -8.20 -32.33
N ARG A 433 1.55 -8.31 -32.45
CA ARG A 433 2.41 -8.40 -31.26
C ARG A 433 2.12 -7.16 -30.41
N SER A 434 1.31 -7.33 -29.36
CA SER A 434 1.22 -6.34 -28.29
C SER A 434 2.65 -6.15 -27.78
N SER A 435 3.18 -4.95 -27.94
CA SER A 435 4.45 -4.55 -27.30
C SER A 435 4.29 -4.41 -25.78
N TYR A 436 3.05 -4.38 -25.28
CA TYR A 436 2.77 -4.27 -23.86
C TYR A 436 2.85 -5.64 -23.21
N PHE A 437 3.81 -5.79 -22.29
CA PHE A 437 3.94 -6.96 -21.43
C PHE A 437 2.73 -7.01 -20.49
N LEU A 438 2.05 -8.17 -20.47
CA LEU A 438 1.10 -8.46 -19.39
C LEU A 438 1.88 -8.50 -18.08
N ASP A 439 1.23 -8.00 -17.04
CA ASP A 439 1.76 -8.06 -15.70
C ASP A 439 1.90 -9.51 -15.21
N ASP A 440 2.95 -9.79 -14.45
CA ASP A 440 3.28 -11.12 -13.91
C ASP A 440 2.73 -11.33 -12.50
N SER A 441 1.84 -10.44 -12.03
CA SER A 441 1.13 -10.58 -10.78
C SER A 441 0.29 -11.84 -10.76
N PRO A 442 0.09 -12.40 -9.56
CA PRO A 442 -0.68 -13.63 -9.41
C PRO A 442 -2.15 -13.52 -9.83
N TRP A 443 -2.71 -12.34 -10.11
CA TRP A 443 -4.13 -12.21 -10.47
C TRP A 443 -4.39 -12.07 -11.97
N VAL A 444 -3.33 -12.04 -12.76
CA VAL A 444 -3.43 -12.03 -14.21
C VAL A 444 -3.26 -13.45 -14.72
N LEU A 445 -4.28 -13.98 -15.41
CA LEU A 445 -4.12 -15.26 -16.11
C LEU A 445 -3.01 -15.13 -17.18
N PRO A 446 -2.02 -16.04 -17.21
CA PRO A 446 -0.96 -15.99 -18.21
C PRO A 446 -1.53 -16.29 -19.60
N VAL A 447 -0.94 -15.73 -20.66
CA VAL A 447 -1.37 -15.99 -22.06
C VAL A 447 -1.43 -17.50 -22.37
N THR A 448 -0.54 -18.28 -21.76
CA THR A 448 -0.47 -19.74 -21.91
C THR A 448 -1.68 -20.49 -21.35
N SER A 449 -2.47 -19.87 -20.47
CA SER A 449 -3.71 -20.44 -19.90
C SER A 449 -4.84 -20.61 -20.92
N GLY A 450 -4.62 -20.21 -22.17
CA GLY A 450 -5.63 -20.24 -23.23
C GLY A 450 -6.60 -19.07 -23.18
N TRP A 451 -6.43 -18.13 -22.24
CA TRP A 451 -7.00 -16.79 -22.33
C TRP A 451 -6.57 -16.15 -23.66
N GLN A 452 -7.54 -15.64 -24.41
CA GLN A 452 -7.30 -14.88 -25.62
C GLN A 452 -8.27 -13.70 -25.62
N PRO A 453 -7.79 -12.49 -25.93
CA PRO A 453 -8.64 -11.32 -26.12
C PRO A 453 -9.77 -11.63 -27.09
N THR A 454 -11.01 -11.35 -26.69
CA THR A 454 -12.15 -11.50 -27.58
C THR A 454 -12.01 -10.49 -28.73
N PRO A 455 -12.04 -10.91 -30.01
CA PRO A 455 -11.97 -10.00 -31.14
C PRO A 455 -13.11 -8.99 -31.14
N THR A 456 -12.83 -7.80 -31.64
CA THR A 456 -13.80 -6.72 -31.89
C THR A 456 -15.02 -7.27 -32.64
N GLY A 457 -16.18 -7.27 -32.00
CA GLY A 457 -17.39 -7.78 -32.59
C GLY A 457 -18.63 -7.53 -31.73
N SER A 458 -19.63 -6.88 -32.34
CA SER A 458 -20.97 -6.64 -31.83
C SER A 458 -21.68 -7.97 -31.49
N ARG A 459 -21.37 -8.57 -30.35
CA ARG A 459 -21.98 -9.83 -29.90
C ARG A 459 -22.93 -9.69 -28.73
N PHE A 460 -22.96 -8.52 -28.10
CA PHE A 460 -23.94 -8.22 -27.07
C PHE A 460 -24.69 -6.94 -27.44
N PRO A 461 -26.03 -6.93 -27.33
CA PRO A 461 -26.80 -5.72 -27.55
C PRO A 461 -26.36 -4.68 -26.53
N THR A 462 -26.01 -3.48 -27.00
CA THR A 462 -25.75 -2.34 -26.13
C THR A 462 -26.99 -2.12 -25.27
N ARG A 463 -26.86 -2.20 -23.94
CA ARG A 463 -27.99 -1.92 -23.05
C ARG A 463 -28.42 -0.47 -23.25
N ALA A 464 -29.73 -0.23 -23.22
CA ALA A 464 -30.26 1.12 -23.22
C ALA A 464 -29.68 1.90 -22.03
N ALA A 465 -29.38 3.18 -22.25
CA ALA A 465 -28.96 4.09 -21.19
C ALA A 465 -29.91 4.01 -19.99
N GLY A 466 -29.36 3.83 -18.78
CA GLY A 466 -30.11 4.03 -17.54
C GLY A 466 -30.46 5.49 -17.30
N LEU A 467 -30.89 5.82 -16.09
CA LEU A 467 -31.10 7.21 -15.67
C LEU A 467 -29.77 7.94 -15.59
N ILE A 468 -29.74 9.22 -15.98
CA ILE A 468 -28.56 10.06 -15.79
C ILE A 468 -28.45 10.39 -14.30
N VAL A 469 -27.34 9.99 -13.68
CA VAL A 469 -27.05 10.24 -12.26
C VAL A 469 -26.00 11.32 -12.04
N ALA A 470 -25.22 11.65 -13.06
CA ALA A 470 -24.31 12.79 -13.07
C ALA A 470 -24.07 13.27 -14.50
N GLU A 471 -24.00 14.58 -14.70
CA GLU A 471 -23.71 15.18 -16.00
C GLU A 471 -22.95 16.50 -15.82
N ALA A 472 -22.01 16.77 -16.73
CA ALA A 472 -21.39 18.08 -16.87
C ALA A 472 -21.08 18.40 -18.33
N SER A 473 -21.42 19.63 -18.73
CA SER A 473 -21.09 20.17 -20.06
C SER A 473 -19.63 20.58 -20.22
N MET A 474 -18.81 20.47 -19.16
CA MET A 474 -17.38 20.80 -19.16
C MET A 474 -17.02 22.22 -19.67
N MET A 475 -17.98 23.12 -19.84
CA MET A 475 -17.75 24.49 -20.33
C MET A 475 -17.33 25.49 -19.23
N GLY A 476 -17.29 25.03 -17.98
CA GLY A 476 -16.96 25.80 -16.79
C GLY A 476 -16.79 24.88 -15.59
N GLU A 477 -16.46 25.46 -14.43
CA GLU A 477 -16.37 24.71 -13.18
C GLU A 477 -17.68 23.97 -12.87
N SER A 478 -17.56 22.72 -12.44
CA SER A 478 -18.68 21.88 -12.09
C SER A 478 -18.57 21.40 -10.64
N PRO A 479 -19.63 21.48 -9.82
CA PRO A 479 -19.63 20.87 -8.50
C PRO A 479 -19.61 19.34 -8.56
N VAL A 480 -19.99 18.77 -9.72
CA VAL A 480 -20.05 17.32 -10.00
C VAL A 480 -18.67 16.79 -10.40
N PHE A 481 -17.92 17.56 -11.20
CA PHE A 481 -16.56 17.22 -11.63
C PHE A 481 -15.60 18.37 -11.30
N ARG A 482 -14.75 18.14 -10.29
CA ARG A 482 -13.90 19.16 -9.69
C ARG A 482 -12.48 19.08 -10.24
N GLY A 483 -11.87 20.24 -10.46
CA GLY A 483 -10.45 20.33 -10.79
C GLY A 483 -9.57 19.81 -9.66
N LEU A 484 -8.60 18.95 -9.99
CA LEU A 484 -7.65 18.38 -9.05
C LEU A 484 -6.35 19.18 -9.04
N VAL A 485 -5.76 19.31 -7.85
CA VAL A 485 -4.40 19.82 -7.64
C VAL A 485 -3.43 18.73 -7.15
N GLU A 486 -3.96 17.55 -6.86
CA GLU A 486 -3.20 16.36 -6.48
C GLU A 486 -2.72 15.62 -7.72
N THR A 487 -1.46 15.20 -7.74
CA THR A 487 -0.87 14.33 -8.78
C THR A 487 -0.67 12.91 -8.25
N PHE A 488 0.07 12.06 -8.97
CA PHE A 488 0.34 10.68 -8.54
C PHE A 488 1.78 10.26 -8.86
N PRO A 489 2.31 9.22 -8.16
CA PRO A 489 3.63 8.67 -8.45
C PRO A 489 3.79 8.28 -9.92
N GLY A 490 4.92 8.65 -10.51
CA GLY A 490 5.22 8.33 -11.91
C GLY A 490 4.72 9.37 -12.92
N ASN A 491 3.92 10.37 -12.52
CA ASN A 491 3.61 11.52 -13.35
C ASN A 491 4.71 12.60 -13.24
N LEU A 492 5.26 13.08 -14.35
CA LEU A 492 6.23 14.18 -14.38
C LEU A 492 5.56 15.56 -14.30
N ALA A 493 4.22 15.64 -14.36
CA ALA A 493 3.46 16.87 -14.22
C ALA A 493 2.83 17.02 -12.82
N ALA A 494 2.83 18.24 -12.29
CA ALA A 494 1.95 18.62 -11.17
C ALA A 494 0.59 19.05 -11.72
N PHE A 495 -0.52 18.58 -11.14
CA PHE A 495 -1.84 19.08 -11.51
C PHE A 495 -2.12 20.40 -10.80
N THR A 496 -2.67 21.37 -11.52
CA THR A 496 -3.03 22.68 -10.96
C THR A 496 -4.32 23.20 -11.58
N GLN A 497 -4.96 24.17 -10.92
CA GLN A 497 -6.15 24.84 -11.47
C GLN A 497 -5.82 25.58 -12.78
N GLN A 498 -4.60 26.13 -12.91
CA GLN A 498 -4.15 26.80 -14.13
C GLN A 498 -3.93 25.83 -15.30
N GLY A 499 -3.74 24.54 -15.02
CA GLY A 499 -3.72 23.49 -16.04
C GLY A 499 -5.09 23.17 -16.63
N ILE A 500 -6.17 23.80 -16.14
CA ILE A 500 -7.56 23.57 -16.55
C ILE A 500 -8.12 24.85 -17.16
N MET A 501 -8.41 24.81 -18.46
CA MET A 501 -8.91 25.97 -19.21
C MET A 501 -10.28 25.69 -19.79
N TYR A 502 -11.30 26.39 -19.29
CA TYR A 502 -12.68 26.27 -19.75
C TYR A 502 -12.96 27.17 -20.96
N ASN A 503 -13.72 26.67 -21.94
CA ASN A 503 -14.23 27.46 -23.06
C ASN A 503 -15.57 26.91 -23.56
N LYS A 504 -16.15 27.54 -24.60
CA LYS A 504 -17.45 27.16 -25.17
C LYS A 504 -17.50 25.78 -25.83
N GLN A 505 -16.35 25.13 -26.06
CA GLN A 505 -16.22 23.80 -26.64
C GLN A 505 -15.94 22.71 -25.59
N GLY A 506 -15.78 23.09 -24.32
CA GLY A 506 -15.47 22.18 -23.22
C GLY A 506 -14.28 22.64 -22.37
N THR A 507 -13.69 21.69 -21.65
CA THR A 507 -12.50 21.89 -20.81
C THR A 507 -11.28 21.43 -21.57
N ASN A 508 -10.24 22.26 -21.62
CA ASN A 508 -8.90 21.88 -22.07
C ASN A 508 -8.01 21.64 -20.86
N LEU A 509 -7.46 20.43 -20.76
CA LEU A 509 -6.39 20.11 -19.84
C LEU A 509 -5.08 20.38 -20.58
N ILE A 510 -4.32 21.36 -20.12
CA ILE A 510 -3.11 21.85 -20.79
C ILE A 510 -1.90 21.29 -20.08
N ILE A 511 -0.86 20.89 -20.81
CA ILE A 511 0.45 20.56 -20.27
C ILE A 511 1.52 21.49 -20.83
N ASP A 512 2.35 22.05 -19.96
CA ASP A 512 3.41 22.99 -20.35
C ASP A 512 4.65 22.95 -19.44
N ARG A 513 5.69 23.69 -19.84
CA ARG A 513 7.02 23.74 -19.20
C ARG A 513 7.06 24.65 -17.97
N GLU A 514 6.09 24.54 -17.09
CA GLU A 514 6.08 25.26 -15.82
C GLU A 514 6.51 24.32 -14.68
N HIS A 515 7.61 24.66 -14.02
CA HIS A 515 8.11 23.88 -12.90
C HIS A 515 7.24 24.10 -11.67
N HIS A 516 6.81 23.01 -11.03
CA HIS A 516 6.07 23.08 -9.78
C HIS A 516 6.66 22.09 -8.77
N GLY A 517 7.62 22.58 -7.97
CA GLY A 517 8.43 21.74 -7.08
C GLY A 517 9.40 20.84 -7.87
N PRO A 518 9.47 19.52 -7.60
CA PRO A 518 10.38 18.58 -8.24
C PRO A 518 9.88 18.12 -9.62
N ARG A 519 8.67 18.51 -10.02
CA ARG A 519 8.04 18.10 -11.28
C ARG A 519 8.32 19.17 -12.36
N PRO A 520 8.91 18.79 -13.51
CA PRO A 520 9.31 19.74 -14.56
C PRO A 520 8.14 20.34 -15.35
N TYR A 521 6.95 19.74 -15.26
CA TYR A 521 5.77 20.15 -16.01
C TYR A 521 4.59 20.47 -15.10
N ARG A 522 3.67 21.28 -15.62
CA ARG A 522 2.34 21.54 -15.03
C ARG A 522 1.29 20.95 -15.95
N SER A 523 0.24 20.35 -15.38
CA SER A 523 -0.93 19.94 -16.16
C SER A 523 -2.26 20.07 -15.42
N GLY A 524 -3.34 19.54 -15.99
CA GLY A 524 -4.70 19.60 -15.45
C GLY A 524 -5.33 18.22 -15.31
N ALA A 525 -6.18 18.08 -14.30
CA ALA A 525 -7.01 16.90 -14.07
C ALA A 525 -8.33 17.28 -13.42
N VAL A 526 -9.35 16.47 -13.64
CA VAL A 526 -10.67 16.59 -13.00
C VAL A 526 -11.12 15.23 -12.45
N ALA A 527 -11.95 15.23 -11.41
CA ALA A 527 -12.57 14.02 -10.90
C ALA A 527 -14.00 14.25 -10.39
N SER A 528 -14.81 13.19 -10.35
CA SER A 528 -16.15 13.24 -9.79
C SER A 528 -16.12 13.59 -8.30
N ALA A 529 -17.13 14.32 -7.82
CA ALA A 529 -17.26 14.67 -6.41
C ALA A 529 -17.72 13.50 -5.53
N GLN A 530 -18.31 12.47 -6.13
CA GLN A 530 -18.78 11.26 -5.46
C GLN A 530 -18.26 10.01 -6.18
N PRO A 531 -18.11 8.88 -5.45
CA PRO A 531 -17.78 7.60 -6.06
C PRO A 531 -19.05 6.94 -6.63
N PHE A 532 -18.85 6.02 -7.56
CA PHE A 532 -19.90 5.21 -8.18
C PHE A 532 -19.62 3.73 -7.96
N THR A 533 -20.68 2.93 -7.89
CA THR A 533 -20.60 1.47 -7.85
C THR A 533 -21.40 0.95 -9.03
N TYR A 534 -20.71 0.59 -10.11
CA TYR A 534 -21.29 0.30 -11.42
C TYR A 534 -21.90 1.52 -12.12
N GLY A 535 -22.23 1.34 -13.40
CA GLY A 535 -22.84 2.35 -14.26
C GLY A 535 -22.11 2.48 -15.59
N ARG A 536 -22.61 3.37 -16.45
CA ARG A 536 -21.98 3.72 -17.71
C ARG A 536 -21.43 5.14 -17.68
N PHE A 537 -20.14 5.27 -17.89
CA PHE A 537 -19.38 6.50 -17.82
C PHE A 537 -18.98 6.91 -19.23
N GLU A 538 -19.48 8.04 -19.70
CA GLU A 538 -19.35 8.49 -21.09
C GLU A 538 -18.73 9.88 -21.14
N ALA A 539 -17.80 10.09 -22.07
CA ALA A 539 -17.23 11.41 -22.33
C ALA A 539 -16.97 11.64 -23.83
N GLU A 540 -17.16 12.88 -24.28
CA GLU A 540 -16.68 13.34 -25.58
C GLU A 540 -15.25 13.88 -25.44
N ILE A 541 -14.29 13.19 -26.05
CA ILE A 541 -12.86 13.44 -25.86
C ILE A 541 -12.19 13.71 -27.21
N ARG A 542 -11.30 14.71 -27.23
CA ARG A 542 -10.26 14.89 -28.24
C ARG A 542 -8.91 14.81 -27.52
N ALA A 543 -8.15 13.75 -27.78
CA ALA A 543 -6.92 13.44 -27.07
C ALA A 543 -5.78 14.42 -27.41
N ALA A 544 -4.79 14.51 -26.53
CA ALA A 544 -3.54 15.21 -26.85
C ALA A 544 -2.67 14.36 -27.80
N GLU A 545 -2.10 15.02 -28.81
CA GLU A 545 -1.00 14.47 -29.61
C GLU A 545 0.35 14.90 -29.01
N GLY A 546 1.36 14.05 -29.20
CA GLY A 546 2.75 14.36 -28.86
C GLY A 546 3.41 13.25 -28.05
N SER A 547 4.71 13.09 -28.25
CA SER A 547 5.51 12.09 -27.52
C SER A 547 5.52 12.41 -26.02
N GLY A 548 5.51 11.37 -25.17
CA GLY A 548 5.56 11.51 -23.71
C GLY A 548 4.28 12.02 -23.05
N LEU A 549 3.16 12.04 -23.77
CA LEU A 549 1.86 12.50 -23.26
C LEU A 549 0.84 11.36 -23.21
N VAL A 550 0.00 11.36 -22.17
CA VAL A 550 -1.12 10.44 -22.04
C VAL A 550 -2.38 11.21 -21.64
N THR A 551 -3.46 11.03 -22.40
CA THR A 551 -4.81 11.50 -22.03
C THR A 551 -5.56 10.36 -21.37
N GLY A 552 -6.01 10.53 -20.13
CA GLY A 552 -6.72 9.50 -19.36
C GLY A 552 -8.21 9.82 -19.15
N PHE A 553 -9.05 8.78 -19.17
CA PHE A 553 -10.44 8.77 -18.71
C PHE A 553 -10.72 7.43 -18.01
N PHE A 554 -10.87 7.43 -16.69
CA PHE A 554 -10.76 6.20 -15.90
C PHE A 554 -11.52 6.25 -14.58
N LEU A 555 -11.85 5.08 -14.03
CA LEU A 555 -12.39 4.91 -12.68
C LEU A 555 -11.25 4.51 -11.74
N HIS A 556 -11.15 5.10 -10.56
CA HIS A 556 -10.08 4.78 -9.60
C HIS A 556 -10.52 4.89 -8.13
N ARG A 557 -9.93 4.03 -7.29
CA ARG A 557 -9.88 4.13 -5.83
C ARG A 557 -8.50 3.72 -5.31
N ASP A 558 -8.11 4.21 -4.15
CA ASP A 558 -6.76 4.00 -3.60
C ASP A 558 -6.61 2.76 -2.69
N SER A 559 -7.60 2.45 -1.83
CA SER A 559 -7.42 1.44 -0.76
C SER A 559 -8.65 0.52 -0.53
N PRO A 560 -8.60 -0.76 -0.92
CA PRO A 560 -7.61 -1.36 -1.81
C PRO A 560 -7.77 -0.78 -3.22
N ARG A 561 -6.66 -0.73 -3.97
CA ARG A 561 -6.64 -0.14 -5.30
C ARG A 561 -7.47 -0.95 -6.30
N GLN A 562 -8.38 -0.28 -6.99
CA GLN A 562 -9.10 -0.82 -8.15
C GLN A 562 -9.21 0.29 -9.19
N GLU A 563 -9.10 -0.07 -10.46
CA GLU A 563 -9.04 0.90 -11.55
C GLU A 563 -9.51 0.29 -12.88
N ILE A 564 -10.18 1.10 -13.70
CA ILE A 564 -10.67 0.74 -15.04
C ILE A 564 -10.37 1.89 -16.00
N ASP A 565 -9.58 1.63 -17.03
CA ASP A 565 -8.93 2.69 -17.82
C ASP A 565 -9.40 2.78 -19.27
N ILE A 566 -9.44 4.03 -19.76
CA ILE A 566 -9.24 4.42 -21.15
C ILE A 566 -8.06 5.41 -21.18
N GLU A 567 -7.03 5.09 -21.95
CA GLU A 567 -5.86 5.94 -22.13
C GLU A 567 -5.53 6.13 -23.62
N PHE A 568 -5.15 7.35 -24.00
CA PHE A 568 -4.64 7.68 -25.32
C PHE A 568 -3.18 8.11 -25.19
N VAL A 569 -2.28 7.32 -25.76
CA VAL A 569 -0.85 7.64 -25.83
C VAL A 569 -0.63 8.61 -26.99
N GLY A 570 -0.11 9.80 -26.70
CA GLY A 570 -0.03 10.89 -27.68
C GLY A 570 0.89 10.62 -28.88
N SER A 571 1.84 9.67 -28.76
CA SER A 571 2.68 9.20 -29.86
C SER A 571 2.02 8.11 -30.73
N GLU A 572 0.88 7.56 -30.30
CA GLU A 572 0.09 6.56 -31.03
C GLU A 572 -1.39 6.98 -31.12
N PRO A 573 -1.73 8.14 -31.73
CA PRO A 573 -3.05 8.76 -31.62
C PRO A 573 -4.19 7.96 -32.29
N ARG A 574 -3.86 6.90 -33.04
CA ARG A 574 -4.83 5.99 -33.66
C ARG A 574 -5.18 4.77 -32.80
N ARG A 575 -4.67 4.72 -31.57
CA ARG A 575 -4.87 3.61 -30.64
C ARG A 575 -5.41 4.09 -29.31
N MET A 576 -6.24 3.26 -28.72
CA MET A 576 -6.74 3.40 -27.37
C MET A 576 -6.21 2.24 -26.53
N LEU A 577 -5.60 2.55 -25.40
CA LEU A 577 -5.19 1.57 -24.41
C LEU A 577 -6.30 1.44 -23.36
N ILE A 578 -6.65 0.21 -23.03
CA ILE A 578 -7.55 -0.10 -21.91
C ILE A 578 -6.81 -0.93 -20.88
N ASN A 579 -7.19 -0.81 -19.63
CA ASN A 579 -6.60 -1.59 -18.55
C ASN A 579 -7.59 -1.79 -17.41
N VAL A 580 -7.32 -2.78 -16.56
CA VAL A 580 -8.06 -3.00 -15.32
C VAL A 580 -7.07 -3.46 -14.26
N PHE A 581 -7.11 -2.79 -13.11
CA PHE A 581 -6.35 -3.17 -11.93
C PHE A 581 -7.28 -3.70 -10.85
N PHE A 582 -6.87 -4.80 -10.23
CA PHE A 582 -7.61 -5.46 -9.17
C PHE A 582 -6.68 -5.81 -8.02
N ASN A 583 -6.97 -5.29 -6.83
CA ASN A 583 -6.36 -5.70 -5.58
C ASN A 583 -7.43 -6.41 -4.71
N PRO A 584 -7.21 -7.70 -4.34
CA PRO A 584 -8.07 -8.40 -3.41
C PRO A 584 -7.86 -7.89 -1.99
N GLY A 585 -8.94 -7.56 -1.30
CA GLY A 585 -8.91 -7.14 0.09
C GLY A 585 -10.14 -6.33 0.47
N ASP A 586 -10.34 -6.17 1.76
CA ASP A 586 -11.37 -5.27 2.28
C ASP A 586 -10.86 -3.82 2.29
N VAL A 587 -11.79 -2.87 2.46
CA VAL A 587 -11.48 -1.44 2.58
C VAL A 587 -10.38 -1.21 3.62
N GLY A 588 -9.33 -0.46 3.24
CA GLY A 588 -8.18 -0.20 4.10
C GLY A 588 -7.01 -1.18 3.94
N THR A 589 -7.15 -2.23 3.13
CA THR A 589 -6.02 -3.11 2.77
C THR A 589 -5.01 -2.33 1.93
N ALA A 590 -3.80 -2.14 2.48
CA ALA A 590 -2.75 -1.32 1.89
C ALA A 590 -2.23 -1.82 0.53
N MET A 591 -1.66 -0.90 -0.25
CA MET A 591 -1.02 -1.22 -1.54
C MET A 591 0.24 -2.06 -1.34
N GLY A 592 0.24 -3.27 -1.90
CA GLY A 592 1.45 -4.10 -2.01
C GLY A 592 1.65 -4.75 -3.37
N PHE A 593 1.11 -4.15 -4.42
CA PHE A 593 1.10 -4.79 -5.73
C PHE A 593 1.46 -3.79 -6.82
N GLY A 594 2.55 -4.15 -7.51
CA GLY A 594 3.22 -3.35 -8.51
C GLY A 594 2.29 -3.01 -9.67
N TYR A 595 2.37 -1.76 -10.04
CA TYR A 595 1.78 -1.13 -11.21
C TYR A 595 2.07 -1.93 -12.50
N ARG A 596 1.13 -2.80 -12.92
CA ARG A 596 0.60 -2.97 -14.29
C ARG A 596 -0.59 -3.97 -14.26
N GLY A 597 -1.67 -3.66 -14.97
CA GLY A 597 -2.85 -4.53 -15.11
C GLY A 597 -2.71 -5.49 -16.31
N ALA A 598 -3.83 -5.83 -16.93
CA ALA A 598 -3.85 -6.56 -18.21
C ALA A 598 -4.13 -5.61 -19.37
N PRO A 599 -3.13 -4.81 -19.84
CA PRO A 599 -3.36 -3.80 -20.85
C PRO A 599 -3.74 -4.42 -22.19
N TRP A 600 -4.65 -3.77 -22.90
CA TRP A 600 -5.03 -4.14 -24.26
C TRP A 600 -5.11 -2.92 -25.16
N SER A 601 -4.45 -2.98 -26.32
CA SER A 601 -4.43 -1.91 -27.30
C SER A 601 -5.49 -2.16 -28.38
N ILE A 602 -6.32 -1.15 -28.63
CA ILE A 602 -7.42 -1.16 -29.59
C ILE A 602 -7.09 -0.17 -30.71
N ASP A 603 -7.08 -0.65 -31.95
CA ASP A 603 -7.00 0.22 -33.13
C ASP A 603 -8.37 0.89 -33.34
N LEU A 604 -8.37 2.22 -33.34
CA LEU A 604 -9.59 3.03 -33.46
C LEU A 604 -10.05 3.16 -34.92
N GLY A 605 -9.16 2.96 -35.89
CA GLY A 605 -9.43 3.25 -37.30
C GLY A 605 -9.47 4.74 -37.65
N PHE A 606 -9.40 5.64 -36.66
CA PHE A 606 -9.32 7.10 -36.82
C PHE A 606 -8.24 7.68 -35.90
N ASP A 607 -7.99 8.98 -36.03
CA ASP A 607 -7.04 9.72 -35.18
C ASP A 607 -7.79 10.42 -34.04
N ALA A 608 -7.52 10.02 -32.79
CA ALA A 608 -8.21 10.52 -31.60
C ALA A 608 -7.81 11.96 -31.21
N SER A 609 -6.72 12.52 -31.75
CA SER A 609 -6.33 13.91 -31.52
C SER A 609 -6.99 14.88 -32.50
N ALA A 610 -7.44 14.39 -33.66
CA ALA A 610 -7.97 15.22 -34.74
C ALA A 610 -9.39 15.77 -34.49
N SER A 611 -10.26 14.99 -33.85
CA SER A 611 -11.66 15.35 -33.60
C SER A 611 -12.21 14.75 -32.31
N TYR A 612 -13.36 15.28 -31.85
CA TYR A 612 -14.07 14.70 -30.70
C TYR A 612 -14.76 13.40 -31.09
N HIS A 613 -14.58 12.37 -30.28
CA HIS A 613 -15.30 11.11 -30.33
C HIS A 613 -15.87 10.76 -28.97
N ARG A 614 -16.88 9.90 -28.95
CA ARG A 614 -17.55 9.50 -27.70
C ARG A 614 -16.97 8.18 -27.21
N TYR A 615 -16.43 8.19 -26.00
CA TYR A 615 -15.85 7.02 -25.36
C TYR A 615 -16.66 6.64 -24.14
N SER A 616 -16.79 5.34 -23.86
CA SER A 616 -17.53 4.90 -22.68
C SER A 616 -16.94 3.66 -22.03
N ILE A 617 -17.04 3.63 -20.70
CA ILE A 617 -16.85 2.46 -19.85
C ILE A 617 -18.22 2.09 -19.29
N ASP A 618 -18.73 0.90 -19.59
CA ASP A 618 -19.92 0.32 -18.97
C ASP A 618 -19.46 -0.77 -17.99
N TRP A 619 -19.53 -0.45 -16.70
CA TRP A 619 -19.05 -1.30 -15.61
C TRP A 619 -20.24 -1.91 -14.88
N GLN A 620 -20.29 -3.24 -14.85
CA GLN A 620 -21.31 -4.05 -14.20
C GLN A 620 -20.64 -5.08 -13.26
N PRO A 621 -21.41 -5.72 -12.35
CA PRO A 621 -20.84 -6.71 -11.44
C PRO A 621 -20.12 -7.87 -12.14
N ASP A 622 -20.60 -8.28 -13.31
CA ASP A 622 -20.12 -9.46 -14.03
C ASP A 622 -19.19 -9.15 -15.22
N ARG A 623 -19.14 -7.88 -15.67
CA ARG A 623 -18.44 -7.50 -16.89
C ARG A 623 -18.05 -6.02 -16.94
N ILE A 624 -17.11 -5.71 -17.83
CA ILE A 624 -16.79 -4.35 -18.27
C ILE A 624 -16.85 -4.30 -19.79
N THR A 625 -17.51 -3.29 -20.34
CA THR A 625 -17.61 -3.05 -21.78
C THR A 625 -17.04 -1.69 -22.13
N TRP A 626 -16.13 -1.63 -23.10
CA TRP A 626 -15.60 -0.40 -23.67
C TRP A 626 -16.26 -0.11 -25.01
N MET A 627 -16.66 1.15 -25.20
CA MET A 627 -17.35 1.59 -26.41
C MET A 627 -16.70 2.84 -27.02
N VAL A 628 -16.77 2.92 -28.34
CA VAL A 628 -16.37 4.09 -29.14
C VAL A 628 -17.52 4.43 -30.08
N ASP A 629 -18.00 5.67 -30.04
CA ASP A 629 -19.14 6.18 -30.80
C ASP A 629 -20.39 5.29 -30.70
N GLY A 630 -20.62 4.74 -29.50
CA GLY A 630 -21.73 3.83 -29.19
C GLY A 630 -21.57 2.40 -29.69
N ARG A 631 -20.41 2.03 -30.26
CA ARG A 631 -20.08 0.66 -30.68
C ARG A 631 -19.17 0.00 -29.67
N VAL A 632 -19.50 -1.23 -29.27
CA VAL A 632 -18.63 -2.06 -28.42
C VAL A 632 -17.35 -2.39 -29.16
N VAL A 633 -16.21 -1.99 -28.59
CA VAL A 633 -14.87 -2.29 -29.11
C VAL A 633 -14.14 -3.35 -28.29
N HIS A 634 -14.51 -3.51 -27.02
CA HIS A 634 -13.97 -4.57 -26.16
C HIS A 634 -14.96 -4.90 -25.04
N GLU A 635 -14.95 -6.15 -24.59
CA GLU A 635 -15.69 -6.61 -23.43
C GLU A 635 -14.80 -7.56 -22.64
N ARG A 636 -14.94 -7.52 -21.33
CA ARG A 636 -14.24 -8.37 -20.38
C ARG A 636 -15.21 -8.89 -19.32
N VAL A 637 -15.05 -10.15 -18.95
CA VAL A 637 -15.77 -10.81 -17.85
C VAL A 637 -14.79 -11.19 -16.73
N SER A 638 -15.32 -11.68 -15.60
CA SER A 638 -14.46 -12.13 -14.51
C SER A 638 -13.53 -13.28 -14.95
N TRP A 639 -12.27 -13.20 -14.49
CA TRP A 639 -11.14 -14.06 -14.89
C TRP A 639 -10.76 -14.01 -16.38
N ASP A 640 -11.02 -12.88 -17.04
CA ASP A 640 -10.70 -12.66 -18.45
C ASP A 640 -9.81 -11.41 -18.68
N PRO A 641 -8.61 -11.27 -18.07
CA PRO A 641 -7.85 -12.29 -17.35
C PRO A 641 -7.74 -12.09 -15.83
N THR A 642 -8.42 -11.09 -15.25
CA THR A 642 -8.48 -10.88 -13.78
C THR A 642 -9.93 -10.71 -13.33
N PRO A 643 -10.24 -10.78 -12.02
CA PRO A 643 -11.57 -10.45 -11.51
C PRO A 643 -12.06 -9.04 -11.88
N ILE A 644 -13.37 -8.81 -11.84
CA ILE A 644 -13.98 -7.50 -12.07
C ILE A 644 -13.94 -6.66 -10.78
N PRO A 645 -13.47 -5.40 -10.80
CA PRO A 645 -13.63 -4.47 -9.69
C PRO A 645 -15.07 -4.42 -9.17
N HIS A 646 -15.22 -4.36 -7.84
CA HIS A 646 -16.53 -4.42 -7.18
C HIS A 646 -16.73 -3.31 -6.14
N LEU A 647 -15.68 -2.53 -5.86
CA LEU A 647 -15.72 -1.49 -4.85
C LEU A 647 -15.96 -0.11 -5.47
N PRO A 648 -16.62 0.82 -4.76
CA PRO A 648 -16.89 2.15 -5.29
C PRO A 648 -15.62 2.88 -5.75
N MET A 649 -15.69 3.54 -6.92
CA MET A 649 -14.57 4.27 -7.56
C MET A 649 -15.00 5.67 -8.00
N TYR A 650 -14.07 6.62 -7.98
CA TYR A 650 -14.28 7.96 -8.55
C TYR A 650 -13.95 7.95 -10.04
N LEU A 651 -14.65 8.76 -10.84
CA LEU A 651 -14.35 8.96 -12.25
C LEU A 651 -13.34 10.09 -12.40
N HIS A 652 -12.28 9.89 -13.16
CA HIS A 652 -11.19 10.82 -13.39
C HIS A 652 -10.98 11.09 -14.88
N ALA A 653 -10.50 12.30 -15.18
CA ALA A 653 -9.94 12.65 -16.48
C ALA A 653 -8.69 13.52 -16.29
N ASN A 654 -7.62 13.24 -17.04
CA ASN A 654 -6.38 13.98 -16.93
C ASN A 654 -5.61 14.06 -18.25
N LEU A 655 -4.66 15.00 -18.31
CA LEU A 655 -3.53 14.96 -19.24
C LEU A 655 -2.26 14.86 -18.39
N TRP A 656 -1.41 13.88 -18.66
CA TRP A 656 -0.24 13.64 -17.84
C TRP A 656 0.98 13.20 -18.64
N ALA A 657 2.15 13.30 -18.01
CA ALA A 657 3.43 12.94 -18.60
C ALA A 657 4.05 11.78 -17.83
N PRO A 658 3.99 10.53 -18.30
CA PRO A 658 4.59 9.41 -17.59
C PRO A 658 6.12 9.55 -17.50
N ARG A 659 6.68 9.12 -16.37
CA ARG A 659 8.12 8.88 -16.22
C ARG A 659 8.58 7.67 -17.05
N SER A 660 7.66 6.75 -17.36
CA SER A 660 7.96 5.57 -18.16
C SER A 660 8.09 5.94 -19.64
N GLU A 661 9.34 5.96 -20.12
CA GLU A 661 9.63 6.15 -21.55
C GLU A 661 9.11 4.99 -22.41
N GLU A 662 8.93 3.79 -21.83
CA GLU A 662 8.36 2.63 -22.51
C GLU A 662 6.88 2.84 -22.86
N LEU A 663 6.12 3.52 -21.99
CA LEU A 663 4.68 3.72 -22.16
C LEU A 663 4.36 4.73 -23.26
N ALA A 664 4.97 5.92 -23.20
CA ALA A 664 4.61 7.04 -24.07
C ALA A 664 5.78 7.68 -24.82
N GLY A 665 7.01 7.20 -24.62
CA GLY A 665 8.22 7.88 -25.08
C GLY A 665 8.64 9.02 -24.17
N ARG A 666 9.69 9.74 -24.58
CA ARG A 666 10.12 10.98 -23.91
C ARG A 666 9.29 12.15 -24.41
N ILE A 667 8.97 13.08 -23.52
CA ILE A 667 8.28 14.30 -23.91
C ILE A 667 9.14 15.13 -24.87
N ASP A 668 8.58 15.49 -26.03
CA ASP A 668 9.22 16.47 -26.92
C ASP A 668 8.79 17.85 -26.47
N GLU A 669 9.65 18.53 -25.73
CA GLU A 669 9.26 19.80 -25.15
C GLU A 669 8.90 20.86 -26.21
N ARG A 670 9.37 20.72 -27.46
CA ARG A 670 9.06 21.64 -28.57
C ARG A 670 7.58 21.61 -28.97
N GLU A 671 6.87 20.54 -28.61
CA GLU A 671 5.44 20.36 -28.85
C GLU A 671 4.59 20.93 -27.70
N LEU A 672 5.21 21.51 -26.66
CA LEU A 672 4.52 22.16 -25.55
C LEU A 672 4.27 23.66 -25.82
N PRO A 673 3.13 24.23 -25.40
CA PRO A 673 2.05 23.56 -24.67
C PRO A 673 1.21 22.64 -25.55
N SER A 674 0.79 21.49 -25.00
CA SER A 674 -0.17 20.58 -25.64
C SER A 674 -1.43 20.48 -24.78
N SER A 675 -2.54 19.98 -25.33
CA SER A 675 -3.80 19.90 -24.61
C SER A 675 -4.67 18.73 -25.03
N ALA A 676 -5.39 18.15 -24.06
CA ALA A 676 -6.52 17.26 -24.29
C ALA A 676 -7.81 18.00 -23.99
N SER A 677 -8.87 17.77 -24.78
CA SER A 677 -10.14 18.46 -24.65
C SER A 677 -11.29 17.50 -24.30
N PHE A 678 -12.09 17.88 -23.31
CA PHE A 678 -13.28 17.16 -22.86
C PHE A 678 -14.51 18.05 -23.02
N ARG A 679 -15.45 17.64 -23.87
CA ARG A 679 -16.65 18.45 -24.19
C ARG A 679 -17.82 18.16 -23.26
N SER A 680 -18.01 16.92 -22.85
CA SER A 680 -19.12 16.52 -21.99
C SER A 680 -18.74 15.27 -21.22
N VAL A 681 -19.31 15.11 -20.03
CA VAL A 681 -19.22 13.89 -19.23
C VAL A 681 -20.61 13.54 -18.72
N VAL A 682 -21.06 12.31 -18.95
CA VAL A 682 -22.37 11.81 -18.52
C VAL A 682 -22.20 10.45 -17.86
N VAL A 683 -22.84 10.26 -16.72
CA VAL A 683 -22.88 8.99 -15.99
C VAL A 683 -24.32 8.50 -15.93
N TYR A 684 -24.51 7.26 -16.35
CA TYR A 684 -25.79 6.55 -16.30
C TYR A 684 -25.74 5.44 -15.25
N GLU A 685 -26.87 5.18 -14.60
CA GLU A 685 -27.10 4.01 -13.73
C GLU A 685 -27.01 2.67 -14.46
#